data_AF-A0A7D8YVF5-F1
#
_entry.id   AF-A0A7D8YVF5-F1
#
_cell.length_a   1.000
_cell.length_b   1.000
_cell.length_c   1.000
_cell.angle_alpha   90.00
_cell.angle_beta   90.00
_cell.angle_gamma   90.00
#
_symmetry.space_group_name_H-M   'P 1'
#
loop_
_entity.id
_entity.type
_entity.pdbx_description
1 polymer ?
#
loop_
_entity_poly.entity_id
_entity_poly.type
_entity_poly.pdbx_seq_one_letter_code
_entity_poly.pdbx_strand_id
1 'polypeptide(L)'
;MASQPELGTKEPETATTTPVVSFLGPVSSYTHQAALSCFEAAKYSYDPATSITDVFETVQSGEAAFGVVPFENSTNGAVIFTLELLADRHNTYPDINVCEEAYLDVSHYLLGHRAPRNAVTDSPDVSGTCTPTTSIPSPLKPRTKPLCNLKHIERIYTHPQAWGQCETFLGAYLKGIERIDVSSTSRAAEMVKEDTSGTSAAIASSLAAEIHGLDVLARGIEDREDNKTRFFILRKGVDEKANASPAKTKSLISFTVDHRSPGALAQVLDCFRAYTVNLTSINSRPTNVVPFQYIFFVEFEGSKLNDPDQRVEGALASVAKFVQSWRWLGSWDDKLSRMPSFTRREREFGSVGVASRLIDKSYWIFDDLSPMLSHRLNITLADFLPPSCYPHGFNRDNSNPGIERRNARYRTLPPGHHLVYFPTQVPDSELLPDGTDSVQSPGEPFVRRMWAGGSVKFSYGTGVRFDYNSDSDGFWCEEQVTNVAMKGEGDNEKAFVTIERRISEDYSMRDEVPSRGAIIETRDLVFMKRKSVAAAKEAATRPDKVVKPAQEPDFSVLMTPTKSLLARFSGLSFNAHFIHLDPQYAREVEGHRNLLVHGPLSLILMLSVLNSQLKEHEGIGSFDYRNLAPLYANEEMKICVRRDREKTNRFNVWIEGCSGGYAVKGSALVTNKGPGIDGCS
;
A
#
# COMPACT_ATOMS: atom_id res chain seq x y z
N MET A 1 19.60 73.78 -40.61
CA MET A 1 19.61 73.16 -39.27
C MET A 1 18.46 72.17 -39.20
N ALA A 2 18.76 70.89 -39.44
CA ALA A 2 17.84 69.78 -39.21
C ALA A 2 18.73 68.61 -38.77
N SER A 3 18.70 68.30 -37.48
CA SER A 3 19.47 67.23 -36.84
C SER A 3 18.51 66.13 -36.37
N GLN A 4 18.89 64.90 -36.72
CA GLN A 4 18.18 63.64 -36.59
C GLN A 4 17.98 63.20 -35.13
N PRO A 5 16.98 62.35 -34.82
CA PRO A 5 16.93 61.60 -33.58
C PRO A 5 17.70 60.27 -33.68
N GLU A 6 18.31 59.87 -32.56
CA GLU A 6 19.21 58.74 -32.38
C GLU A 6 18.54 57.38 -32.58
N LEU A 7 19.30 56.47 -33.22
CA LEU A 7 18.96 55.07 -33.42
C LEU A 7 19.24 54.30 -32.12
N GLY A 8 18.19 53.86 -31.42
CA GLY A 8 18.33 52.95 -30.28
C GLY A 8 18.85 51.59 -30.72
N THR A 9 19.99 51.17 -30.18
CA THR A 9 20.53 49.82 -30.32
C THR A 9 19.59 48.83 -29.62
N LYS A 10 18.87 48.02 -30.40
CA LYS A 10 18.23 46.79 -29.89
C LYS A 10 19.33 45.80 -29.53
N GLU A 11 19.39 45.42 -28.26
CA GLU A 11 20.09 44.21 -27.82
C GLU A 11 19.56 42.99 -28.59
N PRO A 12 20.41 42.01 -28.92
CA PRO A 12 19.99 40.83 -29.66
C PRO A 12 19.09 39.97 -28.77
N GLU A 13 17.86 39.70 -29.22
CA GLU A 13 17.00 38.64 -28.68
C GLU A 13 17.77 37.31 -28.81
N THR A 14 18.28 36.81 -27.69
CA THR A 14 18.84 35.46 -27.61
C THR A 14 17.73 34.47 -27.92
N ALA A 15 17.85 33.76 -29.04
CA ALA A 15 17.01 32.62 -29.35
C ALA A 15 17.05 31.62 -28.18
N THR A 16 15.96 31.51 -27.45
CA THR A 16 15.80 30.52 -26.37
C THR A 16 15.72 29.14 -27.01
N THR A 17 16.87 28.48 -27.17
CA THR A 17 16.95 27.08 -27.58
C THR A 17 16.36 26.22 -26.47
N THR A 18 15.36 25.40 -26.81
CA THR A 18 14.77 24.45 -25.87
C THR A 18 15.85 23.47 -25.38
N PRO A 19 16.09 23.34 -24.07
CA PRO A 19 17.11 22.45 -23.54
C PRO A 19 16.80 20.98 -23.87
N VAL A 20 17.84 20.24 -24.30
CA VAL A 20 17.75 18.83 -24.71
C VAL A 20 17.99 17.90 -23.51
N VAL A 21 17.17 16.86 -23.39
CA VAL A 21 17.31 15.76 -22.44
C VAL A 21 17.65 14.49 -23.22
N SER A 22 18.90 14.04 -23.10
CA SER A 22 19.36 12.76 -23.66
C SER A 22 18.96 11.61 -22.73
N PHE A 23 18.51 10.48 -23.27
CA PHE A 23 18.13 9.32 -22.47
C PHE A 23 18.48 8.02 -23.17
N LEU A 24 18.71 6.95 -22.40
CA LEU A 24 18.92 5.61 -22.98
C LEU A 24 17.67 5.15 -23.74
N GLY A 25 17.76 5.16 -25.07
CA GLY A 25 16.70 4.82 -26.00
C GLY A 25 16.40 3.32 -26.09
N PRO A 26 15.52 2.93 -27.03
CA PRO A 26 14.80 3.80 -27.97
C PRO A 26 13.60 4.51 -27.34
N VAL A 27 12.90 5.35 -28.12
CA VAL A 27 11.63 5.97 -27.71
C VAL A 27 10.67 4.90 -27.19
N SER A 28 9.89 5.23 -26.15
CA SER A 28 9.01 4.35 -25.36
C SER A 28 9.70 3.48 -24.29
N SER A 29 11.02 3.56 -24.14
CA SER A 29 11.75 2.81 -23.10
C SER A 29 11.32 3.22 -21.69
N TYR A 30 11.67 2.40 -20.69
CA TYR A 30 11.49 2.79 -19.29
C TYR A 30 12.32 4.05 -18.94
N THR A 31 13.48 4.24 -19.56
CA THR A 31 14.27 5.47 -19.42
C THR A 31 13.57 6.68 -20.05
N HIS A 32 12.89 6.50 -21.20
CA HIS A 32 12.07 7.55 -21.81
C HIS A 32 10.93 7.98 -20.88
N GLN A 33 10.23 7.01 -20.26
CA GLN A 33 9.19 7.29 -19.26
C GLN A 33 9.75 8.04 -18.05
N ALA A 34 10.93 7.64 -17.55
CA ALA A 34 11.59 8.34 -16.47
C ALA A 34 11.93 9.80 -16.87
N ALA A 35 12.40 10.03 -18.09
CA ALA A 35 12.65 11.36 -18.62
C ALA A 35 11.37 12.21 -18.67
N LEU A 36 10.28 11.67 -19.23
CA LEU A 36 8.97 12.35 -19.29
C LEU A 36 8.39 12.66 -17.90
N SER A 37 8.71 11.87 -16.88
CA SER A 37 8.25 12.11 -15.51
C SER A 37 9.01 13.24 -14.79
N CYS A 38 10.24 13.54 -15.23
CA CYS A 38 11.09 14.54 -14.61
C CYS A 38 11.06 15.88 -15.35
N PHE A 39 10.86 15.84 -16.67
CA PHE A 39 10.92 17.01 -17.53
C PHE A 39 9.55 17.25 -18.17
N GLU A 40 9.10 18.50 -18.21
CA GLU A 40 7.84 18.83 -18.88
C GLU A 40 8.07 18.91 -20.40
N ALA A 41 7.29 18.18 -21.19
CA ALA A 41 7.45 18.14 -22.65
C ALA A 41 7.27 19.50 -23.36
N ALA A 42 6.63 20.47 -22.71
CA ALA A 42 6.52 21.83 -23.24
C ALA A 42 7.80 22.67 -23.09
N LYS A 43 8.74 22.25 -22.22
CA LYS A 43 9.94 23.01 -21.84
C LYS A 43 11.25 22.35 -22.31
N TYR A 44 11.21 21.06 -22.66
CA TYR A 44 12.38 20.26 -23.00
C TYR A 44 12.15 19.47 -24.28
N SER A 45 13.21 19.28 -25.06
CA SER A 45 13.25 18.29 -26.14
C SER A 45 13.91 17.00 -25.65
N TYR A 46 13.51 15.85 -26.21
CA TYR A 46 14.03 14.54 -25.80
C TYR A 46 14.78 13.90 -26.95
N ASP A 47 15.99 13.42 -26.67
CA ASP A 47 16.84 12.77 -27.68
C ASP A 47 17.21 11.35 -27.23
N PRO A 48 16.81 10.30 -27.99
CA PRO A 48 17.13 8.92 -27.66
C PRO A 48 18.58 8.59 -28.04
N ALA A 49 19.39 8.23 -27.05
CA ALA A 49 20.75 7.76 -27.23
C ALA A 49 20.79 6.23 -27.40
N THR A 50 21.76 5.72 -28.18
CA THR A 50 21.90 4.27 -28.45
C THR A 50 22.54 3.49 -27.31
N SER A 51 23.33 4.15 -26.47
CA SER A 51 24.00 3.55 -25.31
C SER A 51 24.07 4.52 -24.14
N ILE A 52 24.38 4.01 -22.94
CA ILE A 52 24.60 4.85 -21.75
C ILE A 52 25.83 5.76 -21.98
N THR A 53 26.85 5.27 -22.68
CA THR A 53 28.03 6.06 -23.05
C THR A 53 27.65 7.28 -23.87
N ASP A 54 26.76 7.13 -24.87
CA ASP A 54 26.31 8.24 -25.71
C ASP A 54 25.55 9.30 -24.90
N VAL A 55 24.78 8.88 -23.87
CA VAL A 55 24.15 9.82 -22.92
C VAL A 55 25.21 10.63 -22.16
N PHE A 56 26.28 9.98 -21.69
CA PHE A 56 27.38 10.67 -21.03
C PHE A 56 28.11 11.62 -21.98
N GLU A 57 28.40 11.20 -23.21
CA GLU A 57 29.09 12.01 -24.22
C GLU A 57 28.30 13.27 -24.60
N THR A 58 27.00 13.13 -24.88
CA THR A 58 26.12 14.26 -25.23
C THR A 58 25.96 15.27 -24.09
N VAL A 59 25.93 14.81 -22.84
CA VAL A 59 25.93 15.71 -21.67
C VAL A 59 27.30 16.36 -21.48
N GLN A 60 28.39 15.61 -21.65
CA GLN A 60 29.76 16.12 -21.52
C GLN A 60 30.09 17.18 -22.58
N SER A 61 29.64 16.98 -23.82
CA SER A 61 29.83 17.94 -24.92
C SER A 61 28.99 19.21 -24.75
N GLY A 62 27.88 19.11 -23.99
CA GLY A 62 26.91 20.18 -23.82
C GLY A 62 25.82 20.21 -24.90
N GLU A 63 25.78 19.19 -25.76
CA GLU A 63 24.69 18.98 -26.73
C GLU A 63 23.37 18.69 -26.01
N ALA A 64 23.42 17.92 -24.92
CA ALA A 64 22.31 17.70 -24.00
C ALA A 64 22.52 18.47 -22.69
N ALA A 65 21.48 19.17 -22.24
CA ALA A 65 21.50 19.83 -20.93
C ALA A 65 21.43 18.81 -19.79
N PHE A 66 20.69 17.72 -20.00
CA PHE A 66 20.52 16.64 -19.04
C PHE A 66 20.62 15.26 -19.68
N GLY A 67 21.06 14.27 -18.91
CA GLY A 67 21.11 12.87 -19.32
C GLY A 67 20.34 11.98 -18.35
N VAL A 68 19.47 11.10 -18.83
CA VAL A 68 18.73 10.15 -17.98
C VAL A 68 19.27 8.75 -18.18
N VAL A 69 19.81 8.16 -17.11
CA VAL A 69 20.44 6.83 -17.14
C VAL A 69 19.89 5.93 -16.03
N PRO A 70 19.68 4.63 -16.30
CA PRO A 70 19.27 3.70 -15.26
C PRO A 70 20.42 3.46 -14.28
N PHE A 71 20.13 3.40 -12.99
CA PHE A 71 21.13 3.22 -11.94
C PHE A 71 20.96 1.91 -11.19
N GLU A 72 19.72 1.55 -10.81
CA GLU A 72 19.45 0.35 -10.00
C GLU A 72 18.04 -0.17 -10.26
N ASN A 73 17.87 -1.49 -10.22
CA ASN A 73 16.58 -2.15 -10.28
C ASN A 73 16.34 -2.98 -9.00
N SER A 74 15.14 -2.92 -8.43
CA SER A 74 14.82 -3.60 -7.16
C SER A 74 14.95 -5.13 -7.20
N THR A 75 14.91 -5.72 -8.39
CA THR A 75 15.04 -7.18 -8.59
C THR A 75 16.46 -7.59 -8.99
N ASN A 76 17.17 -6.76 -9.76
CA ASN A 76 18.43 -7.15 -10.41
C ASN A 76 19.67 -6.37 -9.91
N GLY A 77 19.48 -5.43 -9.00
CA GLY A 77 20.55 -4.63 -8.41
C GLY A 77 21.05 -3.51 -9.33
N ALA A 78 22.28 -3.07 -9.09
CA ALA A 78 22.87 -1.92 -9.76
C ALA A 78 23.21 -2.15 -11.24
N VAL A 79 23.01 -1.12 -12.05
CA VAL A 79 23.39 -1.07 -13.46
C VAL A 79 24.88 -0.79 -13.57
N ILE A 80 25.64 -1.86 -13.81
CA ILE A 80 27.11 -1.84 -13.84
C ILE A 80 27.65 -0.78 -14.80
N PHE A 81 27.09 -0.66 -16.01
CA PHE A 81 27.58 0.28 -17.03
C PHE A 81 27.55 1.74 -16.57
N THR A 82 26.51 2.14 -15.83
CA THR A 82 26.42 3.50 -15.25
C THR A 82 27.51 3.74 -14.21
N LEU A 83 27.78 2.76 -13.34
CA LEU A 83 28.87 2.84 -12.36
C LEU A 83 30.25 2.87 -13.03
N GLU A 84 30.44 2.14 -14.13
CA GLU A 84 31.70 2.13 -14.88
C GLU A 84 32.02 3.49 -15.51
N LEU A 85 31.01 4.20 -16.03
CA LEU A 85 31.18 5.55 -16.59
C LEU A 85 31.39 6.60 -15.48
N LEU A 86 30.67 6.48 -14.35
CA LEU A 86 30.90 7.35 -13.17
C LEU A 86 32.24 7.10 -12.48
N ALA A 87 32.85 5.92 -12.65
CA ALA A 87 34.20 5.62 -12.18
C ALA A 87 35.24 6.51 -12.88
N ASP A 88 34.94 6.89 -14.13
CA ASP A 88 35.69 7.84 -14.94
C ASP A 88 37.21 7.63 -14.90
N ARG A 89 37.63 6.38 -15.11
CA ARG A 89 39.03 5.95 -14.96
C ARG A 89 40.02 6.68 -15.88
N HIS A 90 39.51 7.23 -16.99
CA HIS A 90 40.27 7.95 -17.99
C HIS A 90 40.03 9.47 -17.93
N ASN A 91 39.31 9.95 -16.91
CA ASN A 91 38.99 11.36 -16.72
C ASN A 91 38.34 11.99 -17.97
N THR A 92 37.47 11.22 -18.62
CA THR A 92 36.68 11.57 -19.81
C THR A 92 35.46 12.40 -19.44
N TYR A 93 34.89 12.16 -18.24
CA TYR A 93 33.67 12.81 -17.77
C TYR A 93 33.89 13.53 -16.43
N PRO A 94 34.90 14.41 -16.28
CA PRO A 94 35.37 14.91 -14.98
C PRO A 94 34.35 15.79 -14.25
N ASP A 95 33.45 16.44 -14.99
CA ASP A 95 32.47 17.40 -14.49
C ASP A 95 31.02 16.94 -14.67
N ILE A 96 30.78 15.67 -15.00
CA ILE A 96 29.46 15.07 -14.91
C ILE A 96 29.10 14.83 -13.44
N ASN A 97 27.94 15.34 -13.05
CA ASN A 97 27.36 15.15 -11.73
C ASN A 97 25.91 14.67 -11.85
N VAL A 98 25.48 13.88 -10.86
CA VAL A 98 24.08 13.56 -10.63
C VAL A 98 23.42 14.76 -9.95
N CYS A 99 22.40 15.33 -10.58
CA CYS A 99 21.65 16.46 -10.02
C CYS A 99 20.26 16.08 -9.54
N GLU A 100 19.74 14.92 -9.95
CA GLU A 100 18.42 14.47 -9.56
C GLU A 100 18.28 12.95 -9.72
N GLU A 101 17.24 12.38 -9.15
CA GLU A 101 16.87 10.97 -9.32
C GLU A 101 15.40 10.81 -9.76
N ALA A 102 15.07 9.66 -10.33
CA ALA A 102 13.71 9.27 -10.66
C ALA A 102 13.45 7.80 -10.30
N TYR A 103 12.20 7.45 -10.00
CA TYR A 103 11.77 6.08 -9.77
C TYR A 103 10.60 5.77 -10.70
N LEU A 104 10.63 4.60 -11.31
CA LEU A 104 9.57 4.12 -12.19
C LEU A 104 9.20 2.69 -11.82
N ASP A 105 7.89 2.45 -11.73
CA ASP A 105 7.33 1.12 -11.51
C ASP A 105 7.35 0.36 -12.83
N VAL A 106 7.95 -0.82 -12.82
CA VAL A 106 8.11 -1.66 -14.01
C VAL A 106 6.92 -2.59 -14.11
N SER A 107 5.94 -2.21 -14.92
CA SER A 107 4.79 -3.05 -15.27
C SER A 107 4.90 -3.52 -16.72
N HIS A 108 4.81 -4.84 -16.91
CA HIS A 108 4.89 -5.45 -18.23
C HIS A 108 3.49 -5.65 -18.82
N TYR A 109 3.37 -5.32 -20.10
CA TYR A 109 2.15 -5.46 -20.88
C TYR A 109 2.44 -6.38 -22.06
N LEU A 110 1.50 -7.27 -22.36
CA LEU A 110 1.51 -8.00 -23.62
C LEU A 110 0.83 -7.13 -24.68
N LEU A 111 1.59 -6.73 -25.69
CA LEU A 111 1.15 -5.85 -26.77
C LEU A 111 1.10 -6.61 -28.10
N GLY A 112 0.14 -6.30 -28.96
CA GLY A 112 0.04 -6.88 -30.30
C GLY A 112 -1.17 -6.36 -31.05
N HIS A 113 -1.60 -7.06 -32.09
CA HIS A 113 -2.83 -6.73 -32.81
C HIS A 113 -3.98 -7.63 -32.35
N ARG A 114 -5.15 -7.05 -32.09
CA ARG A 114 -6.37 -7.82 -31.82
C ARG A 114 -6.81 -8.57 -33.06
N ALA A 115 -7.26 -9.80 -32.88
CA ALA A 115 -7.86 -10.57 -33.97
C ALA A 115 -9.10 -9.83 -34.54
N PRO A 116 -9.28 -9.79 -35.87
CA PRO A 116 -10.46 -9.16 -36.48
C PRO A 116 -11.75 -9.86 -36.02
N ARG A 117 -12.80 -9.07 -35.72
CA ARG A 117 -14.07 -9.51 -35.09
C ARG A 117 -14.88 -10.57 -35.86
N ASN A 118 -14.43 -11.04 -37.02
CA ASN A 118 -15.12 -12.01 -37.87
C ASN A 118 -14.53 -13.44 -37.82
N ALA A 119 -13.58 -13.71 -36.93
CA ALA A 119 -13.19 -15.09 -36.63
C ALA A 119 -14.22 -15.72 -35.68
N VAL A 120 -15.35 -16.19 -36.23
CA VAL A 120 -16.23 -17.15 -35.56
C VAL A 120 -15.42 -18.39 -35.27
N THR A 121 -14.99 -18.58 -34.02
CA THR A 121 -14.76 -19.92 -33.45
C THR A 121 -14.88 -19.84 -31.94
N ASP A 122 -15.51 -20.88 -31.40
CA ASP A 122 -15.88 -21.12 -30.02
C ASP A 122 -14.82 -20.73 -28.99
N SER A 123 -15.34 -20.36 -27.80
CA SER A 123 -14.61 -20.37 -26.55
C SER A 123 -13.61 -21.51 -26.49
N PRO A 124 -12.32 -21.22 -26.26
CA PRO A 124 -11.47 -22.15 -25.56
C PRO A 124 -11.44 -21.70 -24.11
N ASP A 125 -11.97 -22.55 -23.22
CA ASP A 125 -11.40 -22.69 -21.89
C ASP A 125 -9.90 -23.01 -22.05
N VAL A 126 -9.07 -21.98 -22.19
CA VAL A 126 -7.65 -22.12 -21.85
C VAL A 126 -7.63 -22.04 -20.34
N SER A 127 -7.80 -23.21 -19.70
CA SER A 127 -7.65 -23.33 -18.25
C SER A 127 -6.34 -22.62 -17.89
N GLY A 128 -6.41 -21.51 -17.15
CA GLY A 128 -5.25 -20.72 -16.71
C GLY A 128 -4.35 -21.45 -15.70
N THR A 129 -4.22 -22.77 -15.87
CA THR A 129 -3.48 -23.70 -15.05
C THR A 129 -2.38 -24.32 -15.89
N CYS A 130 -1.12 -23.98 -15.57
CA CYS A 130 0.04 -24.70 -16.06
C CYS A 130 -0.09 -26.19 -15.71
N THR A 131 0.17 -27.08 -16.66
CA THR A 131 0.20 -28.53 -16.43
C THR A 131 1.35 -28.87 -15.46
N PRO A 132 1.11 -29.58 -14.34
CA PRO A 132 2.18 -29.99 -13.43
C PRO A 132 3.24 -30.82 -14.17
N THR A 133 4.51 -30.50 -13.97
CA THR A 133 5.64 -31.30 -14.47
C THR A 133 6.37 -31.95 -13.31
N THR A 134 7.17 -32.99 -13.59
CA THR A 134 8.00 -33.66 -12.57
C THR A 134 8.98 -32.71 -11.86
N SER A 135 9.33 -31.58 -12.50
CA SER A 135 10.17 -30.53 -11.92
C SER A 135 9.39 -29.43 -11.17
N ILE A 136 8.08 -29.24 -11.44
CA ILE A 136 7.22 -28.22 -10.81
C ILE A 136 5.84 -28.85 -10.49
N PRO A 137 5.68 -29.46 -9.30
CA PRO A 137 4.46 -30.19 -8.93
C PRO A 137 3.24 -29.30 -8.67
N SER A 138 3.48 -28.00 -8.42
CA SER A 138 2.44 -27.00 -8.11
C SER A 138 2.81 -25.67 -8.77
N PRO A 139 2.49 -25.48 -10.05
CA PRO A 139 2.85 -24.25 -10.74
C PRO A 139 2.06 -23.06 -10.19
N LEU A 140 2.73 -21.90 -10.11
CA LEU A 140 2.12 -20.64 -9.70
C LEU A 140 0.97 -20.27 -10.66
N LYS A 141 -0.13 -19.74 -10.12
CA LYS A 141 -1.22 -19.22 -10.94
C LYS A 141 -0.85 -17.82 -11.43
N PRO A 142 -1.10 -17.51 -12.71
CA PRO A 142 -0.86 -16.17 -13.24
C PRO A 142 -1.74 -15.15 -12.52
N ARG A 143 -1.18 -13.97 -12.23
CA ARG A 143 -1.88 -12.89 -11.53
C ARG A 143 -2.98 -12.25 -12.38
N THR A 144 -2.84 -12.31 -13.69
CA THR A 144 -3.73 -11.64 -14.63
C THR A 144 -4.17 -12.59 -15.75
N LYS A 145 -5.34 -12.30 -16.33
CA LYS A 145 -5.90 -13.01 -17.48
C LYS A 145 -5.74 -12.17 -18.75
N PRO A 146 -5.62 -12.78 -19.94
CA PRO A 146 -5.70 -12.07 -21.21
C PRO A 146 -6.99 -11.25 -21.36
N LEU A 147 -6.90 -10.07 -21.98
CA LEU A 147 -8.04 -9.22 -22.31
C LEU A 147 -8.81 -9.70 -23.55
N CYS A 148 -8.19 -10.54 -24.37
CA CYS A 148 -8.80 -11.14 -25.55
C CYS A 148 -8.19 -12.53 -25.81
N ASN A 149 -8.76 -13.26 -26.79
CA ASN A 149 -8.20 -14.52 -27.24
C ASN A 149 -6.80 -14.30 -27.83
N LEU A 150 -5.83 -15.15 -27.43
CA LEU A 150 -4.42 -15.07 -27.85
C LEU A 150 -4.01 -16.20 -28.82
N LYS A 151 -4.94 -17.04 -29.29
CA LYS A 151 -4.65 -18.20 -30.15
C LYS A 151 -3.93 -17.84 -31.46
N HIS A 152 -4.09 -16.61 -31.94
CA HIS A 152 -3.45 -16.13 -33.17
C HIS A 152 -2.00 -15.70 -32.96
N ILE A 153 -1.51 -15.63 -31.72
CA ILE A 153 -0.13 -15.25 -31.43
C ILE A 153 0.79 -16.46 -31.65
N GLU A 154 1.82 -16.29 -32.46
CA GLU A 154 2.79 -17.33 -32.84
C GLU A 154 4.20 -17.04 -32.30
N ARG A 155 4.52 -15.76 -32.08
CA ARG A 155 5.84 -15.32 -31.61
C ARG A 155 5.75 -14.13 -30.67
N ILE A 156 6.65 -14.08 -29.69
CA ILE A 156 6.77 -12.98 -28.72
C ILE A 156 8.19 -12.43 -28.77
N TYR A 157 8.29 -11.11 -28.85
CA TYR A 157 9.55 -10.37 -28.76
C TYR A 157 9.67 -9.68 -27.41
N THR A 158 10.83 -9.76 -26.75
CA THR A 158 11.19 -8.86 -25.65
C THR A 158 12.68 -8.92 -25.33
N HIS A 159 13.12 -8.09 -24.39
CA HIS A 159 14.47 -8.15 -23.86
C HIS A 159 14.65 -9.42 -22.99
N PRO A 160 15.80 -10.13 -23.03
CA PRO A 160 16.00 -11.39 -22.30
C PRO A 160 15.63 -11.34 -20.81
N GLN A 161 15.88 -10.20 -20.16
CA GLN A 161 15.56 -9.99 -18.75
C GLN A 161 14.05 -9.97 -18.44
N ALA A 162 13.21 -9.58 -19.39
CA ALA A 162 11.76 -9.53 -19.20
C ALA A 162 11.12 -10.93 -19.24
N TRP A 163 11.78 -11.92 -19.86
CA TRP A 163 11.31 -13.31 -19.85
C TRP A 163 11.18 -13.87 -18.44
N GLY A 164 12.26 -13.73 -17.65
CA GLY A 164 12.30 -14.20 -16.26
C GLY A 164 11.41 -13.40 -15.31
N GLN A 165 10.75 -12.34 -15.80
CA GLN A 165 9.82 -11.54 -15.03
C GLN A 165 8.36 -11.85 -15.40
N CYS A 166 8.07 -12.65 -16.42
CA CYS A 166 6.72 -12.94 -16.90
C CYS A 166 6.46 -14.45 -17.07
N GLU A 167 7.20 -15.30 -16.38
CA GLU A 167 7.20 -16.74 -16.64
C GLU A 167 5.85 -17.39 -16.33
N THR A 168 5.18 -16.93 -15.27
CA THR A 168 3.90 -17.51 -14.83
C THR A 168 2.81 -17.27 -15.87
N PHE A 169 2.72 -16.03 -16.38
CA PHE A 169 1.73 -15.67 -17.41
C PHE A 169 2.01 -16.41 -18.73
N LEU A 170 3.27 -16.40 -19.19
CA LEU A 170 3.66 -17.07 -20.43
C LEU A 170 3.47 -18.59 -20.36
N GLY A 171 3.78 -19.20 -19.22
CA GLY A 171 3.58 -20.63 -19.00
C GLY A 171 2.11 -21.05 -19.03
N ALA A 172 1.21 -20.18 -18.57
CA ALA A 172 -0.23 -20.46 -18.48
C ALA A 172 -0.97 -20.24 -19.81
N TYR A 173 -0.67 -19.15 -20.53
CA TYR A 173 -1.48 -18.72 -21.67
C TYR A 173 -0.78 -18.84 -23.04
N LEU A 174 0.56 -18.87 -23.07
CA LEU A 174 1.36 -18.75 -24.29
C LEU A 174 2.43 -19.86 -24.36
N LYS A 175 2.03 -21.08 -23.98
CA LYS A 175 2.91 -22.24 -23.96
C LYS A 175 3.23 -22.70 -25.39
N GLY A 176 4.52 -22.87 -25.68
CA GLY A 176 5.00 -23.36 -26.99
C GLY A 176 5.09 -22.29 -28.08
N ILE A 177 4.83 -21.03 -27.74
CA ILE A 177 5.03 -19.87 -28.62
C ILE A 177 6.52 -19.55 -28.75
N GLU A 178 6.93 -19.12 -29.94
CA GLU A 178 8.31 -18.76 -30.23
C GLU A 178 8.73 -17.53 -29.42
N ARG A 179 9.84 -17.63 -28.68
CA ARG A 179 10.40 -16.53 -27.87
C ARG A 179 11.62 -15.98 -28.59
N ILE A 180 11.59 -14.70 -28.96
CA ILE A 180 12.66 -14.04 -29.72
C ILE A 180 13.27 -12.92 -28.88
N ASP A 181 14.57 -13.05 -28.61
CA ASP A 181 15.33 -12.05 -27.88
C ASP A 181 15.62 -10.84 -28.77
N VAL A 182 15.36 -9.65 -28.23
CA VAL A 182 15.68 -8.38 -28.88
C VAL A 182 16.44 -7.45 -27.93
N SER A 183 17.01 -6.38 -28.48
CA SER A 183 17.87 -5.44 -27.75
C SER A 183 17.14 -4.63 -26.67
N SER A 184 15.81 -4.46 -26.76
CA SER A 184 15.02 -3.76 -25.73
C SER A 184 13.53 -4.11 -25.81
N THR A 185 12.80 -3.88 -24.71
CA THR A 185 11.33 -4.02 -24.66
C THR A 185 10.63 -3.08 -25.65
N SER A 186 11.19 -1.90 -25.89
CA SER A 186 10.65 -0.93 -26.85
C SER A 186 10.94 -1.33 -28.29
N ARG A 187 12.10 -1.91 -28.59
CA ARG A 187 12.38 -2.50 -29.91
C ARG A 187 11.43 -3.65 -30.21
N ALA A 188 11.03 -4.44 -29.20
CA ALA A 188 10.01 -5.47 -29.38
C ALA A 188 8.67 -4.87 -29.85
N ALA A 189 8.21 -3.79 -29.21
CA ALA A 189 6.97 -3.12 -29.63
C ALA A 189 7.07 -2.54 -31.06
N GLU A 190 8.21 -1.96 -31.42
CA GLU A 190 8.45 -1.47 -32.78
C GLU A 190 8.40 -2.59 -33.82
N MET A 191 9.04 -3.74 -33.53
CA MET A 191 8.99 -4.90 -34.43
C MET A 191 7.58 -5.46 -34.61
N VAL A 192 6.76 -5.44 -33.56
CA VAL A 192 5.37 -5.89 -33.64
C VAL A 192 4.50 -4.91 -34.41
N LYS A 193 4.77 -3.61 -34.32
CA LYS A 193 4.10 -2.59 -35.14
C LYS A 193 4.38 -2.77 -36.64
N GLU A 194 5.60 -3.19 -36.99
CA GLU A 194 6.00 -3.47 -38.37
C GLU A 194 5.37 -4.78 -38.91
N ASP A 195 4.91 -5.66 -38.01
CA ASP A 195 4.32 -6.94 -38.38
C ASP A 195 2.87 -6.80 -38.87
N THR A 196 2.70 -6.94 -40.19
CA THR A 196 1.38 -6.90 -40.84
C THR A 196 0.58 -8.19 -40.72
N SER A 197 1.17 -9.29 -40.24
CA SER A 197 0.48 -10.57 -40.06
C SER A 197 -0.46 -10.56 -38.85
N GLY A 198 -0.17 -9.70 -37.86
CA GLY A 198 -0.91 -9.64 -36.60
C GLY A 198 -0.68 -10.84 -35.68
N THR A 199 0.25 -11.75 -36.01
CA THR A 199 0.54 -12.95 -35.20
C THR A 199 1.70 -12.77 -34.22
N SER A 200 2.36 -11.60 -34.22
CA SER A 200 3.40 -11.27 -33.26
C SER A 200 2.88 -10.50 -32.05
N ALA A 201 3.49 -10.72 -30.90
CA ALA A 201 3.29 -9.93 -29.69
C ALA A 201 4.62 -9.45 -29.08
N ALA A 202 4.57 -8.42 -28.26
CA ALA A 202 5.70 -7.85 -27.54
C ALA A 202 5.41 -7.78 -26.05
N ILE A 203 6.44 -7.99 -25.22
CA ILE A 203 6.39 -7.63 -23.80
C ILE A 203 7.08 -6.29 -23.62
N ALA A 204 6.31 -5.25 -23.30
CA ALA A 204 6.79 -3.88 -23.17
C ALA A 204 5.96 -3.06 -22.17
N SER A 205 6.29 -1.77 -22.03
CA SER A 205 5.54 -0.84 -21.19
C SER A 205 4.22 -0.41 -21.82
N SER A 206 3.30 0.13 -21.02
CA SER A 206 2.06 0.74 -21.53
C SER A 206 2.32 1.89 -22.50
N LEU A 207 3.36 2.71 -22.24
CA LEU A 207 3.73 3.81 -23.12
C LEU A 207 4.09 3.32 -24.53
N ALA A 208 4.70 2.14 -24.64
CA ALA A 208 5.01 1.55 -25.95
C ALA A 208 3.74 1.21 -26.74
N ALA A 209 2.64 0.84 -26.08
CA ALA A 209 1.36 0.60 -26.73
C ALA A 209 0.81 1.88 -27.36
N GLU A 210 0.83 2.98 -26.62
CA GLU A 210 0.31 4.28 -27.05
C GLU A 210 1.14 4.86 -28.21
N ILE A 211 2.48 4.85 -28.08
CA ILE A 211 3.39 5.41 -29.09
C ILE A 211 3.35 4.62 -30.40
N HIS A 212 3.25 3.29 -30.31
CA HIS A 212 3.29 2.42 -31.49
C HIS A 212 1.91 2.06 -32.02
N GLY A 213 0.83 2.47 -31.34
CA GLY A 213 -0.55 2.18 -31.74
C GLY A 213 -0.91 0.69 -31.65
N LEU A 214 -0.32 -0.02 -30.69
CA LEU A 214 -0.56 -1.45 -30.47
C LEU A 214 -1.71 -1.69 -29.49
N ASP A 215 -2.44 -2.77 -29.69
CA ASP A 215 -3.46 -3.19 -28.74
C ASP A 215 -2.81 -3.82 -27.51
N VAL A 216 -3.38 -3.50 -26.34
CA VAL A 216 -3.05 -4.18 -25.10
C VAL A 216 -3.83 -5.50 -25.04
N LEU A 217 -3.09 -6.61 -25.10
CA LEU A 217 -3.62 -7.97 -25.06
C LEU A 217 -3.69 -8.52 -23.62
N ALA A 218 -2.78 -8.09 -22.75
CA ALA A 218 -2.81 -8.37 -21.31
C ALA A 218 -2.07 -7.27 -20.53
N ARG A 219 -2.50 -6.99 -19.30
CA ARG A 219 -1.92 -5.97 -18.41
C ARG A 219 -1.30 -6.64 -17.21
N GLY A 220 -0.19 -6.10 -16.70
CA GLY A 220 0.43 -6.58 -15.47
C GLY A 220 0.81 -8.05 -15.55
N ILE A 221 1.53 -8.43 -16.61
CA ILE A 221 1.91 -9.84 -16.84
C ILE A 221 3.17 -10.24 -16.08
N GLU A 222 3.77 -9.30 -15.34
CA GLU A 222 4.91 -9.55 -14.48
C GLU A 222 4.56 -10.44 -13.28
N ASP A 223 5.49 -11.29 -12.88
CA ASP A 223 5.36 -12.19 -11.75
C ASP A 223 5.31 -11.41 -10.42
N ARG A 224 6.04 -10.27 -10.33
CA ARG A 224 6.18 -9.44 -9.13
C ARG A 224 5.72 -8.00 -9.34
N GLU A 225 4.86 -7.53 -8.44
CA GLU A 225 4.20 -6.20 -8.49
C GLU A 225 5.10 -5.08 -7.91
N ASP A 226 6.17 -5.44 -7.19
CA ASP A 226 7.09 -4.55 -6.48
C ASP A 226 8.37 -4.20 -7.27
N ASN A 227 8.39 -4.45 -8.58
CA ASN A 227 9.55 -4.16 -9.42
C ASN A 227 9.65 -2.66 -9.73
N LYS A 228 10.72 -2.02 -9.25
CA LYS A 228 10.97 -0.58 -9.46
C LYS A 228 12.37 -0.38 -10.00
N THR A 229 12.53 0.59 -10.88
CA THR A 229 13.83 1.02 -11.41
C THR A 229 14.11 2.46 -11.01
N ARG A 230 15.31 2.69 -10.48
CA ARG A 230 15.85 3.99 -10.12
C ARG A 230 16.76 4.50 -11.24
N PHE A 231 16.60 5.77 -11.57
CA PHE A 231 17.35 6.47 -12.62
C PHE A 231 18.06 7.68 -12.03
N PHE A 232 19.23 8.00 -12.59
CA PHE A 232 19.94 9.25 -12.34
C PHE A 232 19.73 10.24 -13.48
N ILE A 233 19.58 11.49 -13.09
CA ILE A 233 19.62 12.64 -13.97
C ILE A 233 21.01 13.25 -13.84
N LEU A 234 21.73 13.22 -14.94
CA LEU A 234 23.08 13.73 -15.09
C LEU A 234 23.04 15.14 -15.67
N ARG A 235 24.00 15.95 -15.29
CA ARG A 235 24.30 17.24 -15.89
C ARG A 235 25.79 17.48 -15.91
N LYS A 236 26.20 18.44 -16.74
CA LYS A 236 27.55 19.01 -16.69
C LYS A 236 27.63 20.13 -15.65
N GLY A 237 28.72 20.15 -14.89
CA GLY A 237 28.98 21.15 -13.86
C GLY A 237 28.06 21.04 -12.64
N VAL A 238 28.07 22.09 -11.83
CA VAL A 238 27.32 22.17 -10.56
C VAL A 238 26.19 23.17 -10.68
N ASP A 239 25.03 22.82 -10.15
CA ASP A 239 23.95 23.80 -9.94
C ASP A 239 24.02 24.37 -8.53
N GLU A 240 24.63 25.54 -8.37
CA GLU A 240 24.68 26.20 -7.07
C GLU A 240 23.30 26.71 -6.60
N LYS A 241 22.31 26.83 -7.52
CA LYS A 241 20.97 27.33 -7.20
C LYS A 241 19.95 26.22 -6.92
N ALA A 242 20.21 24.98 -7.34
CA ALA A 242 19.21 23.89 -7.29
C ALA A 242 18.93 23.30 -5.90
N ASN A 243 19.68 23.65 -4.85
CA ASN A 243 19.56 23.00 -3.53
C ASN A 243 19.09 23.94 -2.39
N ALA A 244 18.29 24.97 -2.72
CA ALA A 244 17.69 25.89 -1.74
C ALA A 244 16.47 25.32 -0.99
N SER A 245 16.08 24.06 -1.26
CA SER A 245 14.91 23.43 -0.65
C SER A 245 15.26 22.81 0.72
N PRO A 246 14.39 22.91 1.75
CA PRO A 246 14.58 22.24 3.04
C PRO A 246 14.32 20.71 2.98
N ALA A 247 14.37 20.10 1.80
CA ALA A 247 14.08 18.69 1.61
C ALA A 247 15.23 17.80 2.11
N LYS A 248 14.91 16.53 2.43
CA LYS A 248 15.95 15.52 2.63
C LYS A 248 16.76 15.37 1.35
N THR A 249 18.08 15.41 1.48
CA THR A 249 19.02 15.33 0.35
C THR A 249 19.86 14.06 0.44
N LYS A 250 20.40 13.66 -0.70
CA LYS A 250 21.37 12.57 -0.84
C LYS A 250 22.60 13.10 -1.56
N SER A 251 23.73 12.43 -1.32
CA SER A 251 24.97 12.65 -2.05
C SER A 251 25.60 11.32 -2.44
N LEU A 252 26.33 11.34 -3.55
CA LEU A 252 27.12 10.20 -4.01
C LEU A 252 28.58 10.62 -4.13
N ILE A 253 29.47 9.79 -3.60
CA ILE A 253 30.91 9.91 -3.82
C ILE A 253 31.47 8.60 -4.36
N SER A 254 32.59 8.70 -5.06
CA SER A 254 33.45 7.56 -5.33
C SER A 254 34.81 7.73 -4.66
N PHE A 255 35.45 6.64 -4.23
CA PHE A 255 36.80 6.69 -3.67
C PHE A 255 37.56 5.37 -3.82
N THR A 256 38.87 5.43 -3.67
CA THR A 256 39.77 4.27 -3.61
C THR A 256 40.48 4.18 -2.27
N VAL A 257 40.77 2.97 -1.83
CA VAL A 257 41.49 2.70 -0.56
C VAL A 257 42.75 1.89 -0.82
N ASP A 258 43.72 1.95 0.10
CA ASP A 258 44.87 1.05 0.04
C ASP A 258 44.47 -0.36 0.47
N HIS A 259 44.31 -1.25 -0.49
CA HIS A 259 43.89 -2.65 -0.27
C HIS A 259 44.94 -3.49 0.47
N ARG A 260 46.14 -2.97 0.72
CA ARG A 260 47.15 -3.61 1.57
C ARG A 260 46.93 -3.36 3.05
N SER A 261 46.16 -2.34 3.41
CA SER A 261 45.91 -1.94 4.79
C SER A 261 44.66 -2.66 5.32
N PRO A 262 44.78 -3.54 6.32
CA PRO A 262 43.63 -4.22 6.91
C PRO A 262 42.63 -3.21 7.48
N GLY A 263 41.35 -3.35 7.14
CA GLY A 263 40.30 -2.47 7.64
C GLY A 263 40.25 -1.09 6.96
N ALA A 264 40.99 -0.84 5.86
CA ALA A 264 40.99 0.45 5.18
C ALA A 264 39.58 0.93 4.79
N LEU A 265 38.73 0.05 4.28
CA LEU A 265 37.33 0.40 3.99
C LEU A 265 36.55 0.74 5.27
N ALA A 266 36.72 -0.04 6.34
CA ALA A 266 36.05 0.21 7.61
C ALA A 266 36.42 1.58 8.20
N GLN A 267 37.69 2.00 8.10
CA GLN A 267 38.13 3.33 8.52
C GLN A 267 37.42 4.46 7.77
N VAL A 268 37.19 4.29 6.47
CA VAL A 268 36.43 5.25 5.67
C VAL A 268 34.96 5.27 6.09
N LEU A 269 34.33 4.12 6.32
CA LEU A 269 32.94 4.05 6.78
C LEU A 269 32.76 4.63 8.20
N ASP A 270 33.75 4.46 9.07
CA ASP A 270 33.78 5.06 10.42
C ASP A 270 33.80 6.60 10.37
N CYS A 271 34.34 7.21 9.29
CA CYS A 271 34.26 8.66 9.11
C CYS A 271 32.80 9.13 9.02
N PHE A 272 31.94 8.45 8.26
CA PHE A 272 30.52 8.80 8.17
C PHE A 272 29.80 8.59 9.51
N ARG A 273 30.12 7.50 10.21
CA ARG A 273 29.59 7.22 11.54
C ARG A 273 29.94 8.32 12.56
N ALA A 274 31.19 8.80 12.56
CA ALA A 274 31.65 9.83 13.50
C ALA A 274 30.88 11.16 13.37
N TYR A 275 30.42 11.48 12.16
CA TYR A 275 29.61 12.67 11.86
C TYR A 275 28.10 12.38 11.79
N THR A 276 27.67 11.18 12.20
CA THR A 276 26.25 10.76 12.19
C THR A 276 25.60 10.90 10.80
N VAL A 277 26.34 10.52 9.76
CA VAL A 277 25.89 10.50 8.36
C VAL A 277 25.47 9.07 7.99
N ASN A 278 24.20 8.90 7.61
CA ASN A 278 23.67 7.59 7.25
C ASN A 278 24.04 7.23 5.80
N LEU A 279 24.49 5.99 5.57
CA LEU A 279 24.76 5.47 4.23
C LEU A 279 23.54 4.72 3.70
N THR A 280 23.15 4.96 2.45
CA THR A 280 21.98 4.33 1.81
C THR A 280 22.36 3.27 0.79
N SER A 281 23.56 3.35 0.21
CA SER A 281 24.07 2.35 -0.73
C SER A 281 25.60 2.32 -0.75
N ILE A 282 26.16 1.14 -0.97
CA ILE A 282 27.59 0.96 -1.26
C ILE A 282 27.78 -0.05 -2.39
N ASN A 283 28.49 0.35 -3.43
CA ASN A 283 28.82 -0.49 -4.58
C ASN A 283 30.33 -0.47 -4.83
N SER A 284 30.90 -1.60 -5.24
CA SER A 284 32.34 -1.71 -5.57
C SER A 284 32.54 -2.10 -7.03
N ARG A 285 33.49 -1.44 -7.70
CA ARG A 285 33.94 -1.78 -9.07
C ARG A 285 35.45 -1.97 -9.10
N PRO A 286 35.99 -2.93 -9.86
CA PRO A 286 37.43 -3.03 -10.05
C PRO A 286 38.01 -1.74 -10.63
N THR A 287 39.20 -1.33 -10.16
CA THR A 287 39.88 -0.12 -10.70
C THR A 287 40.32 -0.29 -12.15
N ASN A 288 40.59 -1.53 -12.60
CA ASN A 288 41.21 -1.86 -13.88
C ASN A 288 42.61 -1.23 -14.12
N VAL A 289 43.18 -0.56 -13.13
CA VAL A 289 44.55 -0.02 -13.15
C VAL A 289 45.48 -0.95 -12.39
N VAL A 290 45.05 -1.41 -11.21
CA VAL A 290 45.79 -2.37 -10.39
C VAL A 290 44.88 -3.57 -10.11
N PRO A 291 45.35 -4.82 -10.35
CA PRO A 291 44.58 -6.02 -10.05
C PRO A 291 44.12 -6.04 -8.58
N PHE A 292 42.88 -6.51 -8.36
CA PHE A 292 42.27 -6.68 -7.04
C PHE A 292 42.15 -5.39 -6.19
N GLN A 293 42.24 -4.22 -6.81
CA GLN A 293 41.86 -2.96 -6.20
C GLN A 293 40.50 -2.49 -6.72
N TYR A 294 39.74 -1.85 -5.84
CA TYR A 294 38.37 -1.45 -6.10
C TYR A 294 38.16 0.06 -5.89
N ILE A 295 37.28 0.62 -6.71
CA ILE A 295 36.63 1.91 -6.54
C ILE A 295 35.30 1.65 -5.84
N PHE A 296 35.05 2.35 -4.75
CA PHE A 296 33.81 2.28 -3.99
C PHE A 296 32.95 3.48 -4.32
N PHE A 297 31.67 3.25 -4.56
CA PHE A 297 30.62 4.25 -4.70
C PHE A 297 29.77 4.19 -3.46
N VAL A 298 29.68 5.30 -2.73
CA VAL A 298 28.92 5.38 -1.48
C VAL A 298 27.91 6.50 -1.60
N GLU A 299 26.65 6.14 -1.45
CA GLU A 299 25.54 7.07 -1.33
C GLU A 299 25.19 7.27 0.14
N PHE A 300 24.90 8.52 0.52
CA PHE A 300 24.59 8.88 1.89
C PHE A 300 23.60 10.04 2.01
N GLU A 301 22.98 10.16 3.17
CA GLU A 301 22.04 11.24 3.53
C GLU A 301 22.79 12.55 3.80
N GLY A 302 22.34 13.63 3.16
CA GLY A 302 22.91 14.97 3.28
C GLY A 302 23.45 15.50 1.95
N SER A 303 23.62 16.82 1.86
CA SER A 303 24.10 17.52 0.67
C SER A 303 25.40 18.22 0.98
N LYS A 304 26.37 18.18 0.04
CA LYS A 304 27.57 19.02 0.11
C LYS A 304 27.24 20.50 -0.17
N LEU A 305 26.20 20.77 -0.95
CA LEU A 305 25.82 22.11 -1.39
C LEU A 305 25.00 22.88 -0.33
N ASN A 306 24.35 22.16 0.59
CA ASN A 306 23.54 22.74 1.66
C ASN A 306 23.74 21.93 2.95
N ASP A 307 24.77 22.29 3.73
CA ASP A 307 25.18 21.60 4.96
C ASP A 307 25.32 22.59 6.13
N PRO A 308 24.21 23.08 6.69
CA PRO A 308 24.25 24.09 7.77
C PRO A 308 24.97 23.57 9.03
N ASP A 309 24.89 22.26 9.30
CA ASP A 309 25.51 21.62 10.47
C ASP A 309 26.96 21.19 10.22
N GLN A 310 27.51 21.39 9.02
CA GLN A 310 28.85 20.96 8.60
C GLN A 310 29.13 19.46 8.82
N ARG A 311 28.08 18.62 8.85
CA ARG A 311 28.21 17.17 9.09
C ARG A 311 28.77 16.46 7.86
N VAL A 312 28.30 16.83 6.68
CA VAL A 312 28.74 16.27 5.41
C VAL A 312 30.14 16.77 5.09
N GLU A 313 30.40 18.07 5.20
CA GLU A 313 31.72 18.64 4.95
C GLU A 313 32.77 18.05 5.90
N GLY A 314 32.43 17.91 7.20
CA GLY A 314 33.29 17.26 8.18
C GLY A 314 33.57 15.79 7.86
N ALA A 315 32.54 15.02 7.47
CA ALA A 315 32.70 13.63 7.06
C ALA A 315 33.61 13.50 5.84
N LEU A 316 33.39 14.30 4.80
CA LEU A 316 34.18 14.29 3.57
C LEU A 316 35.63 14.71 3.80
N ALA A 317 35.86 15.73 4.63
CA ALA A 317 37.21 16.14 5.03
C ALA A 317 37.94 15.04 5.83
N SER A 318 37.21 14.24 6.61
CA SER A 318 37.77 13.06 7.29
C SER A 318 38.08 11.93 6.31
N VAL A 319 37.15 11.60 5.40
CA VAL A 319 37.32 10.59 4.34
C VAL A 319 38.58 10.89 3.52
N ALA A 320 38.79 12.15 3.14
CA ALA A 320 39.95 12.60 2.36
C ALA A 320 41.32 12.26 2.99
N LYS A 321 41.38 11.99 4.30
CA LYS A 321 42.62 11.60 5.01
C LYS A 321 42.96 10.11 4.88
N PHE A 322 41.97 9.27 4.60
CA PHE A 322 42.11 7.81 4.61
C PHE A 322 42.05 7.17 3.21
N VAL A 323 41.51 7.88 2.23
CA VAL A 323 41.39 7.43 0.84
C VAL A 323 42.62 7.82 0.01
N GLN A 324 42.93 7.04 -1.03
CA GLN A 324 44.00 7.38 -1.98
C GLN A 324 43.52 8.45 -2.98
N SER A 325 42.27 8.36 -3.40
CA SER A 325 41.59 9.35 -4.21
C SER A 325 40.08 9.29 -3.93
N TRP A 326 39.39 10.41 -4.12
CA TRP A 326 37.93 10.45 -4.07
C TRP A 326 37.38 11.52 -5.02
N ARG A 327 36.14 11.34 -5.44
CA ARG A 327 35.38 12.25 -6.29
C ARG A 327 33.98 12.41 -5.73
N TRP A 328 33.51 13.65 -5.66
CA TRP A 328 32.10 13.94 -5.44
C TRP A 328 31.36 13.84 -6.76
N LEU A 329 30.26 13.10 -6.77
CA LEU A 329 29.46 12.81 -7.97
C LEU A 329 28.12 13.54 -7.97
N GLY A 330 27.82 14.35 -6.95
CA GLY A 330 26.62 15.18 -6.89
C GLY A 330 25.88 15.12 -5.55
N SER A 331 24.99 16.09 -5.36
CA SER A 331 24.05 16.15 -4.23
C SER A 331 22.68 16.61 -4.74
N TRP A 332 21.63 15.88 -4.40
CA TRP A 332 20.28 16.11 -4.94
C TRP A 332 19.18 15.84 -3.91
N ASP A 333 17.96 16.28 -4.22
CA ASP A 333 16.77 15.98 -3.42
C ASP A 333 16.46 14.47 -3.42
N ASP A 334 16.29 13.89 -2.24
CA ASP A 334 15.86 12.50 -2.08
C ASP A 334 14.41 12.34 -2.55
N LYS A 335 14.20 11.84 -3.78
CA LYS A 335 12.84 11.61 -4.30
C LYS A 335 12.24 10.29 -3.82
N LEU A 336 13.05 9.35 -3.31
CA LEU A 336 12.49 8.22 -2.55
C LEU A 336 11.73 8.73 -1.33
N SER A 337 12.20 9.83 -0.73
CA SER A 337 11.50 10.51 0.35
C SER A 337 10.27 11.31 -0.09
N ARG A 338 10.08 11.55 -1.41
CA ARG A 338 8.88 12.19 -2.02
C ARG A 338 7.88 11.17 -2.58
N MET A 339 8.31 9.96 -2.92
CA MET A 339 7.41 8.83 -3.20
C MET A 339 6.98 8.14 -1.89
N PRO A 340 5.73 7.66 -1.80
CA PRO A 340 5.28 6.95 -0.62
C PRO A 340 5.92 5.55 -0.61
N SER A 341 7.13 5.45 -0.05
CA SER A 341 7.65 4.18 0.44
C SER A 341 7.70 4.22 1.97
N PHE A 342 7.20 3.14 2.53
CA PHE A 342 6.96 2.92 3.95
C PHE A 342 8.23 3.16 4.76
N THR A 343 8.05 3.76 5.94
CA THR A 343 9.06 4.07 6.96
C THR A 343 9.86 5.36 6.73
N ARG A 344 9.81 6.27 7.73
CA ARG A 344 10.70 7.45 7.93
C ARG A 344 10.29 8.82 7.35
N ARG A 345 8.99 9.17 7.40
CA ARG A 345 8.48 10.57 7.42
C ARG A 345 7.67 10.83 8.69
N GLU A 346 8.35 10.72 9.81
CA GLU A 346 7.83 10.92 11.16
C GLU A 346 8.74 11.90 11.87
N ARG A 347 8.56 13.17 11.50
CA ARG A 347 8.90 14.38 12.25
C ARG A 347 8.70 15.55 11.27
N GLU A 348 7.97 16.56 11.72
CA GLU A 348 7.72 17.84 11.04
C GLU A 348 6.62 17.89 9.98
N PHE A 349 5.35 17.62 10.31
CA PHE A 349 4.24 18.33 9.64
C PHE A 349 3.05 18.48 10.59
N GLY A 350 2.57 19.72 10.74
CA GLY A 350 1.44 20.08 11.60
C GLY A 350 0.09 19.53 11.14
N SER A 351 -0.93 19.81 11.94
CA SER A 351 -2.29 19.26 11.95
C SER A 351 -3.03 19.19 10.60
N VAL A 352 -2.64 19.96 9.59
CA VAL A 352 -3.30 19.98 8.27
C VAL A 352 -2.77 18.88 7.32
N GLY A 353 -1.50 18.47 7.43
CA GLY A 353 -0.88 17.50 6.51
C GLY A 353 -1.14 16.03 6.83
N VAL A 354 -1.67 15.72 8.01
CA VAL A 354 -2.07 14.36 8.41
C VAL A 354 -3.39 13.98 7.74
N ALA A 355 -4.34 14.91 7.65
CA ALA A 355 -5.66 14.65 7.10
C ALA A 355 -5.63 14.40 5.58
N SER A 356 -4.90 15.21 4.82
CA SER A 356 -4.81 15.09 3.35
C SER A 356 -4.05 13.86 2.85
N ARG A 357 -3.31 13.13 3.71
CA ARG A 357 -2.56 11.92 3.33
C ARG A 357 -3.38 10.64 3.41
N LEU A 358 -4.40 10.63 4.26
CA LEU A 358 -5.27 9.47 4.49
C LEU A 358 -6.56 9.57 3.70
N ILE A 359 -7.16 10.76 3.65
CA ILE A 359 -8.35 11.05 2.86
C ILE A 359 -7.93 10.93 1.38
N ASP A 360 -8.63 10.08 0.62
CA ASP A 360 -8.44 9.71 -0.82
C ASP A 360 -7.76 8.36 -1.11
N LYS A 361 -7.36 7.58 -0.10
CA LYS A 361 -6.95 6.18 -0.33
C LYS A 361 -8.13 5.23 -0.11
N SER A 362 -8.53 4.53 -1.18
CA SER A 362 -9.47 3.40 -1.12
C SER A 362 -8.74 2.07 -1.30
N TYR A 363 -9.03 1.12 -0.44
CA TYR A 363 -8.50 -0.25 -0.47
C TYR A 363 -9.62 -1.22 -0.79
N TRP A 364 -9.34 -2.20 -1.63
CA TRP A 364 -10.30 -3.24 -2.00
C TRP A 364 -9.85 -4.56 -1.41
N ILE A 365 -10.71 -5.14 -0.57
CA ILE A 365 -10.44 -6.41 0.12
C ILE A 365 -11.44 -7.45 -0.40
N PHE A 366 -10.90 -8.55 -0.91
CA PHE A 366 -11.67 -9.69 -1.39
C PHE A 366 -11.91 -10.72 -0.27
N ASP A 367 -13.09 -11.33 -0.23
CA ASP A 367 -13.41 -12.48 0.63
C ASP A 367 -14.48 -13.38 -0.04
N ASP A 368 -14.37 -14.69 0.12
CA ASP A 368 -15.35 -15.67 -0.39
C ASP A 368 -16.56 -15.81 0.55
N LEU A 369 -16.53 -15.12 1.69
CA LEU A 369 -17.50 -15.20 2.78
C LEU A 369 -17.79 -16.64 3.18
N SER A 370 -16.71 -17.42 3.30
CA SER A 370 -16.78 -18.80 3.75
C SER A 370 -17.62 -18.91 5.02
N PRO A 371 -18.64 -19.77 5.04
CA PRO A 371 -19.57 -19.89 6.16
C PRO A 371 -18.91 -20.48 7.43
N MET A 372 -17.64 -20.86 7.34
CA MET A 372 -16.85 -21.39 8.44
C MET A 372 -16.47 -20.30 9.45
N LEU A 373 -16.09 -19.09 9.00
CA LEU A 373 -15.69 -18.00 9.92
C LEU A 373 -16.86 -17.55 10.79
N SER A 374 -18.01 -17.29 10.18
CA SER A 374 -19.27 -17.01 10.88
C SER A 374 -19.68 -18.13 11.86
N HIS A 375 -19.53 -19.40 11.46
CA HIS A 375 -19.80 -20.53 12.35
C HIS A 375 -18.83 -20.59 13.54
N ARG A 376 -17.52 -20.40 13.32
CA ARG A 376 -16.51 -20.36 14.39
C ARG A 376 -16.72 -19.19 15.34
N LEU A 377 -17.22 -18.05 14.84
CA LEU A 377 -17.65 -16.93 15.68
C LEU A 377 -18.81 -17.36 16.60
N ASN A 378 -19.83 -18.02 16.06
CA ASN A 378 -20.94 -18.55 16.88
C ASN A 378 -20.46 -19.53 17.96
N ILE A 379 -19.61 -20.49 17.59
CA ILE A 379 -19.00 -21.44 18.55
C ILE A 379 -18.20 -20.69 19.62
N THR A 380 -17.51 -19.62 19.24
CA THR A 380 -16.73 -18.78 20.16
C THR A 380 -17.62 -18.02 21.15
N LEU A 381 -18.83 -17.61 20.75
CA LEU A 381 -19.77 -16.85 21.57
C LEU A 381 -20.78 -17.71 22.35
N ALA A 382 -20.94 -18.98 22.00
CA ALA A 382 -21.98 -19.87 22.55
C ALA A 382 -21.89 -20.07 24.07
N ASP A 383 -20.71 -19.93 24.68
CA ASP A 383 -20.55 -20.03 26.13
C ASP A 383 -20.85 -18.71 26.87
N PHE A 384 -21.00 -17.61 26.13
CA PHE A 384 -21.12 -16.26 26.68
C PHE A 384 -22.49 -15.62 26.45
N LEU A 385 -23.28 -16.16 25.54
CA LEU A 385 -24.63 -15.70 25.23
C LEU A 385 -25.65 -16.81 25.49
N PRO A 386 -26.86 -16.49 25.97
CA PRO A 386 -27.91 -17.47 26.13
C PRO A 386 -28.37 -17.99 24.76
N PRO A 387 -28.95 -19.21 24.68
CA PRO A 387 -29.44 -19.77 23.42
C PRO A 387 -30.45 -18.89 22.69
N SER A 388 -31.23 -18.07 23.41
CA SER A 388 -32.15 -17.09 22.82
C SER A 388 -31.46 -16.04 21.94
N CYS A 389 -30.15 -15.82 22.14
CA CYS A 389 -29.34 -14.86 21.38
C CYS A 389 -28.55 -15.52 20.24
N TYR A 390 -28.69 -16.83 20.04
CA TYR A 390 -28.02 -17.51 18.92
C TYR A 390 -28.66 -17.10 17.59
N PRO A 391 -27.85 -16.99 16.50
CA PRO A 391 -28.42 -16.81 15.17
C PRO A 391 -29.32 -17.98 14.77
N HIS A 392 -30.32 -17.68 13.95
CA HIS A 392 -31.25 -18.69 13.45
C HIS A 392 -30.51 -19.85 12.75
N GLY A 393 -30.85 -21.09 13.11
CA GLY A 393 -30.23 -22.31 12.57
C GLY A 393 -28.85 -22.66 13.17
N PHE A 394 -28.34 -21.90 14.15
CA PHE A 394 -27.14 -22.31 14.87
C PHE A 394 -27.48 -23.25 16.04
N ASN A 395 -26.80 -24.40 16.09
CA ASN A 395 -26.82 -25.31 17.23
C ASN A 395 -25.39 -25.51 17.73
N ARG A 396 -25.16 -25.22 19.02
CA ARG A 396 -23.86 -25.38 19.71
C ARG A 396 -23.32 -26.80 19.65
N ASP A 397 -24.20 -27.80 19.73
CA ASP A 397 -23.82 -29.21 19.82
C ASP A 397 -23.56 -29.83 18.43
N ASN A 398 -23.84 -29.09 17.36
CA ASN A 398 -23.57 -29.55 16.01
C ASN A 398 -22.18 -29.10 15.55
N SER A 399 -21.22 -30.02 15.60
CA SER A 399 -19.80 -29.76 15.27
C SER A 399 -19.51 -29.63 13.78
N ASN A 400 -20.47 -29.98 12.91
CA ASN A 400 -20.27 -29.89 11.47
C ASN A 400 -21.28 -28.92 10.85
N PRO A 401 -20.82 -27.72 10.43
CA PRO A 401 -21.68 -26.82 9.70
C PRO A 401 -22.31 -27.49 8.47
N GLY A 402 -21.66 -28.48 7.86
CA GLY A 402 -21.95 -29.10 6.55
C GLY A 402 -23.27 -29.86 6.37
N ILE A 403 -23.98 -30.27 7.43
CA ILE A 403 -25.05 -31.27 7.29
C ILE A 403 -26.43 -30.66 6.93
N GLU A 404 -26.71 -29.41 7.30
CA GLU A 404 -27.96 -28.74 6.89
C GLU A 404 -27.88 -28.04 5.52
N ARG A 405 -26.75 -28.21 4.77
CA ARG A 405 -26.24 -27.17 3.85
C ARG A 405 -26.44 -27.36 2.35
N ARG A 406 -27.13 -28.39 1.85
CA ARG A 406 -27.27 -28.60 0.40
C ARG A 406 -28.51 -27.95 -0.26
N ASN A 407 -29.49 -27.47 0.50
CA ASN A 407 -30.80 -27.09 -0.06
C ASN A 407 -31.21 -25.61 0.09
N ALA A 408 -30.41 -24.74 0.72
CA ALA A 408 -30.75 -23.33 0.88
C ALA A 408 -30.11 -22.47 -0.23
N ARG A 409 -30.94 -21.94 -1.14
CA ARG A 409 -30.51 -21.07 -2.26
C ARG A 409 -29.87 -19.76 -1.80
N TYR A 410 -30.32 -19.20 -0.67
CA TYR A 410 -29.78 -17.96 -0.11
C TYR A 410 -29.34 -18.16 1.33
N ARG A 411 -28.18 -17.62 1.70
CA ARG A 411 -27.76 -17.48 3.12
C ARG A 411 -27.73 -16.04 3.54
N THR A 412 -28.10 -15.78 4.78
CA THR A 412 -27.98 -14.45 5.37
C THR A 412 -26.87 -14.45 6.42
N LEU A 413 -25.90 -13.54 6.32
CA LEU A 413 -24.90 -13.34 7.37
C LEU A 413 -25.58 -12.66 8.58
N PRO A 414 -25.50 -13.19 9.81
CA PRO A 414 -26.10 -12.54 10.96
C PRO A 414 -25.49 -11.14 11.21
N PRO A 415 -26.26 -10.17 11.76
CA PRO A 415 -25.74 -8.84 12.07
C PRO A 415 -24.46 -8.90 12.91
N GLY A 416 -23.46 -8.12 12.51
CA GLY A 416 -22.14 -8.07 13.15
C GLY A 416 -21.13 -9.10 12.65
N HIS A 417 -21.55 -10.18 11.97
CA HIS A 417 -20.62 -11.24 11.55
C HIS A 417 -19.64 -10.80 10.47
N HIS A 418 -19.94 -9.73 9.71
CA HIS A 418 -19.03 -9.16 8.71
C HIS A 418 -17.69 -8.68 9.31
N LEU A 419 -17.64 -8.47 10.63
CA LEU A 419 -16.44 -8.01 11.35
C LEU A 419 -15.34 -9.06 11.47
N VAL A 420 -15.63 -10.34 11.18
CA VAL A 420 -14.62 -11.41 11.08
C VAL A 420 -14.29 -11.77 9.63
N TYR A 421 -14.72 -10.95 8.68
CA TYR A 421 -14.41 -11.05 7.26
C TYR A 421 -13.69 -9.79 6.78
N PHE A 422 -13.09 -9.88 5.59
CA PHE A 422 -12.32 -8.80 5.00
C PHE A 422 -11.23 -8.26 5.96
N PRO A 423 -10.35 -9.13 6.49
CA PRO A 423 -9.26 -8.69 7.34
C PRO A 423 -8.31 -7.75 6.57
N THR A 424 -7.62 -6.88 7.29
CA THR A 424 -6.54 -6.06 6.73
C THR A 424 -5.42 -6.96 6.19
N GLN A 425 -5.03 -6.76 4.94
CA GLN A 425 -4.05 -7.59 4.22
C GLN A 425 -2.62 -7.03 4.36
N VAL A 426 -2.19 -6.75 5.58
CA VAL A 426 -0.89 -6.15 5.88
C VAL A 426 0.05 -7.23 6.45
N PRO A 427 1.26 -7.43 5.91
CA PRO A 427 2.22 -8.39 6.49
C PRO A 427 2.74 -7.91 7.84
N ASP A 428 3.23 -8.83 8.66
CA ASP A 428 3.74 -8.55 10.02
C ASP A 428 4.82 -7.45 10.03
N SER A 429 5.66 -7.40 8.99
CA SER A 429 6.71 -6.38 8.81
C SER A 429 6.18 -4.95 8.66
N GLU A 430 4.90 -4.78 8.36
CA GLU A 430 4.24 -3.49 8.16
C GLU A 430 3.26 -3.13 9.30
N LEU A 431 3.13 -3.98 10.33
CA LEU A 431 2.34 -3.67 11.51
C LEU A 431 3.02 -2.57 12.35
N LEU A 432 2.20 -1.77 13.03
CA LEU A 432 2.67 -0.83 14.03
C LEU A 432 3.26 -1.57 15.25
N PRO A 433 4.09 -0.90 16.08
CA PRO A 433 4.69 -1.53 17.27
C PRO A 433 3.70 -2.11 18.29
N ASP A 434 2.42 -1.73 18.24
CA ASP A 434 1.35 -2.29 19.08
C ASP A 434 0.65 -3.51 18.43
N GLY A 435 1.05 -3.92 17.22
CA GLY A 435 0.45 -5.00 16.44
C GLY A 435 -0.78 -4.58 15.63
N THR A 436 -1.05 -3.27 15.52
CA THR A 436 -2.15 -2.75 14.70
C THR A 436 -1.72 -2.46 13.27
N ASP A 437 -2.68 -2.54 12.35
CA ASP A 437 -2.48 -2.23 10.93
C ASP A 437 -2.10 -0.75 10.70
N SER A 438 -1.09 -0.53 9.84
CA SER A 438 -0.52 0.80 9.56
C SER A 438 -1.30 1.60 8.53
N VAL A 439 -2.12 0.95 7.71
CA VAL A 439 -2.90 1.56 6.62
C VAL A 439 -3.82 2.69 7.11
N GLN A 440 -4.40 2.50 8.29
CA GLN A 440 -5.36 3.41 8.90
C GLN A 440 -4.69 4.44 9.82
N SER A 441 -3.36 4.34 9.98
CA SER A 441 -2.61 5.13 10.93
C SER A 441 -2.22 6.49 10.35
N PRO A 442 -2.39 7.59 11.12
CA PRO A 442 -1.84 8.89 10.76
C PRO A 442 -0.31 8.96 10.88
N GLY A 443 0.34 7.91 11.41
CA GLY A 443 1.78 7.85 11.69
C GLY A 443 2.17 8.49 13.03
N GLU A 444 3.46 8.46 13.36
CA GLU A 444 4.01 9.12 14.54
C GLU A 444 3.65 10.62 14.53
N PRO A 445 3.42 11.19 15.73
CA PRO A 445 3.63 10.57 17.04
C PRO A 445 2.50 9.64 17.51
N PHE A 446 1.45 9.41 16.71
CA PHE A 446 0.23 8.71 17.13
C PHE A 446 0.31 7.19 16.98
N VAL A 447 1.21 6.58 17.75
CA VAL A 447 1.54 5.14 17.66
C VAL A 447 0.62 4.21 18.45
N ARG A 448 -0.39 4.75 19.15
CA ARG A 448 -1.32 3.98 19.99
C ARG A 448 -2.73 4.11 19.44
N ARG A 449 -3.41 3.00 19.13
CA ARG A 449 -4.74 3.00 18.52
C ARG A 449 -5.84 2.57 19.49
N MET A 450 -6.99 3.23 19.45
CA MET A 450 -8.20 2.82 20.16
C MET A 450 -9.43 2.85 19.25
N TRP A 451 -10.33 1.90 19.45
CA TRP A 451 -11.64 1.88 18.79
C TRP A 451 -12.63 2.73 19.59
N ALA A 452 -13.04 3.89 19.07
CA ALA A 452 -13.92 4.81 19.78
C ALA A 452 -15.41 4.59 19.51
N GLY A 453 -15.76 3.97 18.39
CA GLY A 453 -17.16 3.73 18.02
C GLY A 453 -17.33 3.55 16.52
N GLY A 454 -18.53 3.82 16.05
CA GLY A 454 -18.84 3.77 14.64
C GLY A 454 -20.32 3.65 14.34
N SER A 455 -20.64 3.29 13.11
CA SER A 455 -22.00 2.98 12.67
C SER A 455 -22.00 1.78 11.73
N VAL A 456 -23.13 1.09 11.63
CA VAL A 456 -23.34 0.08 10.58
C VAL A 456 -24.76 0.21 10.04
N LYS A 457 -24.90 0.10 8.72
CA LYS A 457 -26.18 0.11 8.00
C LYS A 457 -26.32 -1.17 7.19
N PHE A 458 -27.50 -1.78 7.25
CA PHE A 458 -27.85 -3.00 6.53
C PHE A 458 -28.97 -2.70 5.55
N SER A 459 -28.74 -2.94 4.26
CA SER A 459 -29.70 -2.57 3.20
C SER A 459 -31.02 -3.34 3.25
N TYR A 460 -31.04 -4.55 3.84
CA TYR A 460 -32.24 -5.40 3.91
C TYR A 460 -32.72 -5.73 5.33
N GLY A 461 -32.18 -5.06 6.36
CA GLY A 461 -32.55 -5.31 7.76
C GLY A 461 -32.13 -6.67 8.34
N THR A 462 -31.71 -7.64 7.52
CA THR A 462 -31.37 -8.99 7.96
C THR A 462 -29.87 -9.31 7.95
N GLY A 463 -29.02 -8.40 7.48
CA GLY A 463 -27.63 -8.68 7.13
C GLY A 463 -27.44 -8.81 5.62
N VAL A 464 -26.31 -9.37 5.18
CA VAL A 464 -26.06 -9.61 3.75
C VAL A 464 -26.67 -10.95 3.33
N ARG A 465 -27.42 -10.95 2.22
CA ARG A 465 -27.90 -12.17 1.56
C ARG A 465 -26.89 -12.56 0.48
N PHE A 466 -26.53 -13.84 0.44
CA PHE A 466 -25.62 -14.40 -0.54
C PHE A 466 -26.28 -15.56 -1.26
N ASP A 467 -26.22 -15.55 -2.60
CA ASP A 467 -26.64 -16.67 -3.44
C ASP A 467 -25.43 -17.55 -3.76
N TYR A 468 -25.32 -18.70 -3.08
CA TYR A 468 -24.24 -19.67 -3.33
C TYR A 468 -24.36 -20.36 -4.70
N ASN A 469 -25.49 -20.21 -5.39
CA ASN A 469 -25.72 -20.76 -6.72
C ASN A 469 -25.54 -19.70 -7.83
N SER A 470 -25.13 -18.48 -7.48
CA SER A 470 -24.73 -17.48 -8.47
C SER A 470 -23.30 -17.75 -8.91
N ASP A 471 -23.00 -17.54 -10.19
CA ASP A 471 -21.63 -17.49 -10.73
C ASP A 471 -20.86 -16.24 -10.23
N SER A 472 -21.20 -15.70 -9.05
CA SER A 472 -20.59 -14.47 -8.53
C SER A 472 -19.12 -14.69 -8.17
N ASP A 473 -18.29 -13.72 -8.55
CA ASP A 473 -16.84 -13.74 -8.34
C ASP A 473 -16.42 -13.58 -6.86
N GLY A 474 -17.36 -13.66 -5.90
CA GLY A 474 -17.16 -13.45 -4.45
C GLY A 474 -17.54 -12.05 -3.98
N PHE A 475 -17.10 -11.65 -2.78
CA PHE A 475 -17.45 -10.36 -2.17
C PHE A 475 -16.28 -9.42 -2.07
N TRP A 476 -16.59 -8.13 -2.16
CA TRP A 476 -15.62 -7.06 -2.09
C TRP A 476 -15.98 -6.09 -0.97
N CYS A 477 -14.96 -5.65 -0.25
CA CYS A 477 -15.04 -4.56 0.71
C CYS A 477 -14.17 -3.41 0.22
N GLU A 478 -14.79 -2.30 -0.18
CA GLU A 478 -14.10 -1.03 -0.38
C GLU A 478 -13.95 -0.34 0.98
N GLU A 479 -12.72 -0.09 1.41
CA GLU A 479 -12.39 0.61 2.64
C GLU A 479 -11.71 1.95 2.33
N GLN A 480 -12.22 3.05 2.88
CA GLN A 480 -11.71 4.39 2.63
C GLN A 480 -11.68 5.20 3.93
N VAL A 481 -10.61 5.97 4.16
CA VAL A 481 -10.61 6.99 5.21
C VAL A 481 -11.39 8.20 4.71
N THR A 482 -12.50 8.51 5.37
CA THR A 482 -13.41 9.59 4.95
C THR A 482 -13.19 10.89 5.72
N ASN A 483 -12.62 10.82 6.92
CA ASN A 483 -12.35 12.00 7.74
C ASN A 483 -11.18 11.78 8.71
N VAL A 484 -10.40 12.83 8.93
CA VAL A 484 -9.35 12.87 9.94
C VAL A 484 -9.45 14.19 10.69
N ALA A 485 -9.68 14.14 12.00
CA ALA A 485 -9.84 15.30 12.85
C ALA A 485 -8.86 15.28 14.02
N MET A 486 -8.05 16.32 14.14
CA MET A 486 -7.16 16.53 15.28
C MET A 486 -7.91 17.19 16.43
N LYS A 487 -7.76 16.68 17.66
CA LYS A 487 -8.35 17.27 18.88
C LYS A 487 -7.37 17.24 20.04
N GLY A 488 -7.39 18.29 20.86
CA GLY A 488 -6.47 18.47 21.99
C GLY A 488 -5.20 19.22 21.58
N GLU A 489 -4.31 19.45 22.55
CA GLU A 489 -3.08 20.22 22.39
C GLU A 489 -1.91 19.53 23.10
N GLY A 490 -0.68 19.77 22.63
CA GLY A 490 0.55 19.23 23.22
C GLY A 490 0.56 17.69 23.29
N ASP A 491 0.84 17.14 24.48
CA ASP A 491 0.89 15.69 24.72
C ASP A 491 -0.50 15.03 24.72
N ASN A 492 -1.57 15.82 24.86
CA ASN A 492 -2.95 15.34 24.87
C ASN A 492 -3.63 15.40 23.50
N GLU A 493 -2.92 15.83 22.47
CA GLU A 493 -3.38 15.83 21.10
C GLU A 493 -3.65 14.39 20.62
N LYS A 494 -4.79 14.20 19.94
CA LYS A 494 -5.26 12.92 19.40
C LYS A 494 -5.74 13.11 17.96
N ALA A 495 -5.49 12.11 17.14
CA ALA A 495 -6.06 12.04 15.80
C ALA A 495 -7.30 11.13 15.81
N PHE A 496 -8.44 11.66 15.39
CA PHE A 496 -9.67 10.90 15.17
C PHE A 496 -9.76 10.57 13.69
N VAL A 497 -9.70 9.29 13.34
CA VAL A 497 -9.75 8.82 11.96
C VAL A 497 -11.06 8.05 11.77
N THR A 498 -11.89 8.51 10.84
CA THR A 498 -13.14 7.85 10.47
C THR A 498 -12.93 7.11 9.16
N ILE A 499 -13.27 5.82 9.17
CA ILE A 499 -13.13 4.90 8.05
C ILE A 499 -14.52 4.47 7.63
N GLU A 500 -14.79 4.46 6.33
CA GLU A 500 -15.99 3.86 5.75
C GLU A 500 -15.62 2.57 5.03
N ARG A 501 -16.42 1.51 5.24
CA ARG A 501 -16.30 0.22 4.58
C ARG A 501 -17.62 -0.10 3.88
N ARG A 502 -17.56 -0.41 2.59
CA ARG A 502 -18.72 -0.77 1.76
C ARG A 502 -18.54 -2.19 1.26
N ILE A 503 -19.47 -3.08 1.64
CA ILE A 503 -19.42 -4.51 1.30
C ILE A 503 -20.49 -4.84 0.27
N SER A 504 -20.11 -5.43 -0.87
CA SER A 504 -21.02 -5.81 -1.97
C SER A 504 -20.55 -7.04 -2.77
N GLU A 505 -21.48 -7.65 -3.53
CA GLU A 505 -21.22 -8.72 -4.51
C GLU A 505 -20.61 -8.20 -5.82
N ASP A 506 -20.86 -6.93 -6.14
CA ASP A 506 -20.56 -6.36 -7.46
C ASP A 506 -19.29 -5.49 -7.40
N TYR A 507 -18.31 -5.81 -8.26
CA TYR A 507 -17.07 -5.04 -8.46
C TYR A 507 -17.29 -3.75 -9.28
N SER A 508 -18.43 -3.61 -9.98
CA SER A 508 -18.69 -2.55 -10.96
C SER A 508 -19.14 -1.20 -10.37
N MET A 509 -18.77 -0.86 -9.13
CA MET A 509 -19.08 0.45 -8.52
C MET A 509 -18.17 1.59 -9.02
N ARG A 510 -18.02 1.74 -10.34
CA ARG A 510 -17.41 2.95 -10.93
C ARG A 510 -18.41 4.02 -11.37
N ASP A 511 -19.67 3.68 -11.62
CA ASP A 511 -20.63 4.64 -12.18
C ASP A 511 -21.98 4.62 -11.45
N GLU A 512 -22.30 5.75 -10.82
CA GLU A 512 -23.64 6.26 -10.48
C GLU A 512 -24.66 5.28 -9.84
N VAL A 513 -24.64 5.21 -8.50
CA VAL A 513 -25.77 5.31 -7.54
C VAL A 513 -25.38 4.56 -6.23
N PRO A 514 -25.34 5.22 -5.06
CA PRO A 514 -24.86 4.65 -3.78
C PRO A 514 -25.80 3.61 -3.12
N SER A 515 -26.60 2.86 -3.88
CA SER A 515 -27.71 2.05 -3.36
C SER A 515 -27.48 0.52 -3.35
N ARG A 516 -26.29 0.02 -3.69
CA ARG A 516 -26.02 -1.44 -3.79
C ARG A 516 -24.98 -2.00 -2.82
N GLY A 517 -24.54 -1.26 -1.80
CA GLY A 517 -23.79 -1.85 -0.69
C GLY A 517 -24.71 -2.68 0.19
N ALA A 518 -24.41 -3.95 0.45
CA ALA A 518 -25.20 -4.77 1.35
C ALA A 518 -24.99 -4.37 2.82
N ILE A 519 -23.76 -3.95 3.15
CA ILE A 519 -23.39 -3.33 4.43
C ILE A 519 -22.56 -2.07 4.16
N ILE A 520 -22.88 -1.00 4.88
CA ILE A 520 -22.03 0.19 4.98
C ILE A 520 -21.66 0.34 6.46
N GLU A 521 -20.37 0.20 6.78
CA GLU A 521 -19.82 0.31 8.12
C GLU A 521 -18.97 1.58 8.22
N THR A 522 -19.12 2.35 9.28
CA THR A 522 -18.20 3.42 9.66
C THR A 522 -17.47 3.04 10.93
N ARG A 523 -16.15 3.22 10.98
CA ARG A 523 -15.31 2.97 12.15
C ARG A 523 -14.65 4.26 12.60
N ASP A 524 -14.84 4.62 13.86
CA ASP A 524 -14.16 5.77 14.46
C ASP A 524 -12.98 5.28 15.29
N LEU A 525 -11.78 5.53 14.80
CA LEU A 525 -10.52 5.20 15.46
C LEU A 525 -9.91 6.45 16.07
N VAL A 526 -9.24 6.27 17.20
CA VAL A 526 -8.52 7.33 17.90
C VAL A 526 -7.07 6.90 18.06
N PHE A 527 -6.19 7.69 17.45
CA PHE A 527 -4.75 7.51 17.59
C PHE A 527 -4.19 8.52 18.57
N MET A 528 -3.34 8.03 19.47
CA MET A 528 -2.79 8.77 20.60
C MET A 528 -1.27 8.65 20.62
N LYS A 529 -0.61 9.65 21.21
CA LYS A 529 0.83 9.62 21.44
C LYS A 529 1.21 8.55 22.46
N ARG A 530 2.45 8.07 22.38
CA ARG A 530 3.05 7.12 23.33
C ARG A 530 2.92 7.66 24.77
N LYS A 531 2.55 6.81 25.72
CA LYS A 531 2.61 7.14 27.15
C LYS A 531 4.01 6.88 27.70
N SER A 532 4.45 7.71 28.65
CA SER A 532 5.59 7.34 29.49
C SER A 532 5.21 6.15 30.38
N VAL A 533 6.18 5.32 30.75
CA VAL A 533 5.95 4.15 31.62
C VAL A 533 5.32 4.55 32.95
N ALA A 534 5.72 5.68 33.53
CA ALA A 534 5.13 6.21 34.76
C ALA A 534 3.65 6.58 34.56
N ALA A 535 3.33 7.30 33.48
CA ALA A 535 1.95 7.69 33.16
C ALA A 535 1.06 6.49 32.82
N ALA A 536 1.62 5.46 32.17
CA ALA A 536 0.92 4.21 31.90
C ALA A 536 0.56 3.48 33.20
N LYS A 537 1.53 3.34 34.12
CA LYS A 537 1.30 2.72 35.43
C LYS A 537 0.29 3.48 36.27
N GLU A 538 0.38 4.81 36.32
CA GLU A 538 -0.60 5.65 37.01
C GLU A 538 -2.01 5.47 36.41
N ALA A 539 -2.13 5.55 35.09
CA ALA A 539 -3.40 5.36 34.39
C ALA A 539 -4.02 3.98 34.65
N ALA A 540 -3.21 2.91 34.70
CA ALA A 540 -3.69 1.56 34.98
C ALA A 540 -4.30 1.41 36.39
N THR A 541 -3.90 2.25 37.33
CA THR A 541 -4.43 2.24 38.71
C THR A 541 -5.60 3.18 38.92
N ARG A 542 -5.87 4.08 37.96
CA ARG A 542 -6.92 5.09 38.09
C ARG A 542 -8.31 4.45 37.96
N PRO A 543 -9.25 4.76 38.87
CA PRO A 543 -10.62 4.27 38.73
C PRO A 543 -11.29 4.86 37.47
N ASP A 544 -12.07 4.02 36.77
CA ASP A 544 -12.80 4.46 35.60
C ASP A 544 -13.86 5.51 35.97
N LYS A 545 -14.07 6.49 35.09
CA LYS A 545 -15.16 7.45 35.26
C LYS A 545 -16.50 6.76 34.99
N VAL A 546 -17.30 6.58 36.03
CA VAL A 546 -18.59 5.89 35.95
C VAL A 546 -19.69 6.89 35.58
N VAL A 547 -20.37 6.64 34.46
CA VAL A 547 -21.62 7.32 34.10
C VAL A 547 -22.73 6.29 34.11
N LYS A 548 -23.67 6.40 35.05
CA LYS A 548 -24.74 5.40 35.19
C LYS A 548 -25.78 5.52 34.08
N PRO A 549 -26.38 4.39 33.66
CA PRO A 549 -27.55 4.41 32.81
C PRO A 549 -28.71 5.20 33.39
N ALA A 550 -29.34 6.01 32.56
CA ALA A 550 -30.52 6.78 32.95
C ALA A 550 -31.81 5.95 32.90
N GLN A 551 -31.75 4.75 32.33
CA GLN A 551 -32.91 3.93 32.00
C GLN A 551 -32.60 2.46 32.32
N GLU A 552 -33.58 1.78 32.92
CA GLU A 552 -33.55 0.32 33.10
C GLU A 552 -33.72 -0.41 31.75
N PRO A 553 -33.03 -1.55 31.54
CA PRO A 553 -33.21 -2.35 30.33
C PRO A 553 -34.54 -3.11 30.32
N ASP A 554 -35.08 -3.37 29.13
CA ASP A 554 -36.20 -4.32 28.96
C ASP A 554 -35.68 -5.77 28.94
N PHE A 555 -34.46 -5.96 28.42
CA PHE A 555 -33.76 -7.24 28.39
C PHE A 555 -32.27 -7.02 28.63
N SER A 556 -31.62 -7.94 29.34
CA SER A 556 -30.17 -7.88 29.55
C SER A 556 -29.54 -9.25 29.66
N VAL A 557 -28.27 -9.33 29.26
CA VAL A 557 -27.43 -10.53 29.34
C VAL A 557 -26.19 -10.19 30.15
N LEU A 558 -25.91 -10.99 31.17
CA LEU A 558 -24.71 -10.91 31.98
C LEU A 558 -23.65 -11.86 31.40
N MET A 559 -22.43 -11.39 31.21
CA MET A 559 -21.33 -12.25 30.78
C MET A 559 -19.98 -11.77 31.32
N THR A 560 -19.02 -12.68 31.41
CA THR A 560 -17.63 -12.37 31.76
C THR A 560 -16.71 -12.78 30.60
N PRO A 561 -16.16 -11.83 29.82
CA PRO A 561 -15.27 -12.14 28.72
C PRO A 561 -13.97 -12.74 29.25
N THR A 562 -13.49 -13.84 28.67
CA THR A 562 -12.25 -14.51 29.11
C THR A 562 -11.08 -14.21 28.18
N LYS A 563 -9.85 -14.42 28.66
CA LYS A 563 -8.65 -14.33 27.80
C LYS A 563 -8.75 -15.22 26.56
N SER A 564 -9.34 -16.42 26.70
CA SER A 564 -9.56 -17.35 25.59
C SER A 564 -10.57 -16.83 24.56
N LEU A 565 -11.63 -16.15 25.01
CA LEU A 565 -12.58 -15.46 24.11
C LEU A 565 -11.85 -14.40 23.28
N LEU A 566 -11.06 -13.56 23.94
CA LEU A 566 -10.30 -12.48 23.30
C LEU A 566 -9.29 -13.04 22.29
N ALA A 567 -8.53 -14.08 22.64
CA ALA A 567 -7.56 -14.71 21.75
C ALA A 567 -8.24 -15.37 20.53
N ARG A 568 -9.37 -16.09 20.72
CA ARG A 568 -10.15 -16.66 19.61
C ARG A 568 -10.67 -15.58 18.68
N PHE A 569 -11.19 -14.48 19.23
CA PHE A 569 -11.70 -13.38 18.42
C PHE A 569 -10.57 -12.66 17.65
N SER A 570 -9.41 -12.43 18.27
CA SER A 570 -8.23 -11.92 17.58
C SER A 570 -7.81 -12.80 16.41
N GLY A 571 -7.80 -14.13 16.59
CA GLY A 571 -7.52 -15.07 15.49
C GLY A 571 -8.57 -15.04 14.37
N LEU A 572 -9.87 -14.93 14.72
CA LEU A 572 -10.96 -14.86 13.73
C LEU A 572 -10.98 -13.55 12.95
N SER A 573 -10.64 -12.44 13.59
CA SER A 573 -10.63 -11.11 12.98
C SER A 573 -9.27 -10.71 12.41
N PHE A 574 -8.28 -11.62 12.44
CA PHE A 574 -6.91 -11.37 12.02
C PHE A 574 -6.29 -10.11 12.68
N ASN A 575 -6.56 -9.94 13.99
CA ASN A 575 -6.19 -8.76 14.76
C ASN A 575 -5.08 -9.09 15.78
N ALA A 576 -3.87 -8.62 15.50
CA ALA A 576 -2.67 -8.86 16.30
C ALA A 576 -2.41 -7.82 17.40
N HIS A 577 -3.36 -6.92 17.69
CA HIS A 577 -3.16 -5.83 18.63
C HIS A 577 -2.89 -6.34 20.06
N PHE A 578 -1.74 -5.98 20.62
CA PHE A 578 -1.22 -6.54 21.87
C PHE A 578 -2.07 -6.25 23.10
N ILE A 579 -2.93 -5.21 23.10
CA ILE A 579 -3.86 -4.95 24.22
C ILE A 579 -4.87 -6.08 24.45
N HIS A 580 -5.06 -6.96 23.47
CA HIS A 580 -5.97 -8.11 23.55
C HIS A 580 -5.23 -9.41 23.88
N LEU A 581 -3.90 -9.42 23.79
CA LEU A 581 -3.07 -10.63 23.81
C LEU A 581 -2.08 -10.65 24.98
N ASP A 582 -1.44 -9.53 25.28
CA ASP A 582 -0.39 -9.39 26.29
C ASP A 582 -0.85 -8.52 27.49
N PRO A 583 -1.11 -9.14 28.66
CA PRO A 583 -1.51 -8.41 29.87
C PRO A 583 -0.42 -7.51 30.44
N GLN A 584 0.86 -7.78 30.15
CA GLN A 584 1.97 -6.94 30.57
C GLN A 584 2.02 -5.69 29.69
N TYR A 585 1.95 -5.85 28.36
CA TYR A 585 1.87 -4.72 27.43
C TYR A 585 0.69 -3.80 27.76
N ALA A 586 -0.50 -4.36 27.96
CA ALA A 586 -1.70 -3.60 28.31
C ALA A 586 -1.48 -2.72 29.57
N ARG A 587 -0.83 -3.27 30.60
CA ARG A 587 -0.58 -2.56 31.88
C ARG A 587 0.56 -1.56 31.82
N GLU A 588 1.70 -1.98 31.27
CA GLU A 588 2.96 -1.26 31.39
C GLU A 588 3.21 -0.26 30.27
N VAL A 589 2.58 -0.48 29.10
CA VAL A 589 2.74 0.37 27.91
C VAL A 589 1.48 1.21 27.66
N GLU A 590 0.32 0.58 27.67
CA GLU A 590 -0.95 1.24 27.31
C GLU A 590 -1.68 1.88 28.49
N GLY A 591 -1.38 1.43 29.71
CA GLY A 591 -1.99 1.91 30.94
C GLY A 591 -3.42 1.44 31.16
N HIS A 592 -3.69 0.19 30.76
CA HIS A 592 -4.92 -0.55 30.97
C HIS A 592 -4.70 -1.60 32.06
N ARG A 593 -5.60 -1.72 33.04
CA ARG A 593 -5.40 -2.63 34.18
C ARG A 593 -5.36 -4.11 33.82
N ASN A 594 -5.92 -4.49 32.68
CA ASN A 594 -5.91 -5.85 32.15
C ASN A 594 -6.11 -5.83 30.62
N LEU A 595 -6.18 -7.00 29.99
CA LEU A 595 -6.53 -7.15 28.58
C LEU A 595 -7.88 -6.49 28.28
N LEU A 596 -7.93 -5.72 27.19
CA LEU A 596 -9.13 -5.03 26.74
C LEU A 596 -10.00 -5.94 25.88
N VAL A 597 -11.31 -5.81 26.01
CA VAL A 597 -12.28 -6.37 25.07
C VAL A 597 -12.27 -5.55 23.78
N HIS A 598 -12.31 -6.22 22.62
CA HIS A 598 -12.31 -5.54 21.33
C HIS A 598 -13.57 -4.67 21.14
N GLY A 599 -13.39 -3.50 20.52
CA GLY A 599 -14.51 -2.68 20.03
C GLY A 599 -15.47 -3.45 19.10
N PRO A 600 -14.98 -4.13 18.04
CA PRO A 600 -15.84 -4.92 17.16
C PRO A 600 -16.50 -6.11 17.88
N LEU A 601 -15.85 -6.75 18.85
CA LEU A 601 -16.48 -7.80 19.66
C LEU A 601 -17.65 -7.22 20.49
N SER A 602 -17.48 -6.03 21.06
CA SER A 602 -18.56 -5.33 21.77
C SER A 602 -19.74 -5.04 20.86
N LEU A 603 -19.48 -4.60 19.61
CA LEU A 603 -20.53 -4.39 18.61
C LEU A 603 -21.26 -5.70 18.25
N ILE A 604 -20.54 -6.80 18.02
CA ILE A 604 -21.15 -8.12 17.75
C ILE A 604 -22.08 -8.52 18.89
N LEU A 605 -21.60 -8.44 20.13
CA LEU A 605 -22.39 -8.80 21.31
C LEU A 605 -23.67 -7.95 21.42
N MET A 606 -23.58 -6.64 21.20
CA MET A 606 -24.73 -5.74 21.22
C MET A 606 -25.74 -6.09 20.11
N LEU A 607 -25.26 -6.37 18.89
CA LEU A 607 -26.11 -6.76 17.77
C LEU A 607 -26.77 -8.13 17.97
N SER A 608 -26.05 -9.11 18.52
CA SER A 608 -26.60 -10.44 18.83
C SER A 608 -27.71 -10.37 19.88
N VAL A 609 -27.48 -9.62 20.96
CA VAL A 609 -28.51 -9.44 22.01
C VAL A 609 -29.69 -8.63 21.49
N LEU A 610 -29.47 -7.55 20.72
CA LEU A 610 -30.55 -6.79 20.09
C LEU A 610 -31.38 -7.66 19.14
N ASN A 611 -30.73 -8.44 18.28
CA ASN A 611 -31.40 -9.30 17.30
C ASN A 611 -32.33 -10.32 17.96
N SER A 612 -32.03 -10.77 19.18
CA SER A 612 -32.90 -11.67 19.95
C SER A 612 -34.20 -11.03 20.44
N GLN A 613 -34.25 -9.69 20.48
CA GLN A 613 -35.40 -8.91 20.98
C GLN A 613 -36.24 -8.32 19.84
N LEU A 614 -35.86 -8.56 18.59
CA LEU A 614 -36.63 -8.14 17.43
C LEU A 614 -37.79 -9.08 17.17
N LYS A 615 -38.91 -8.54 16.68
CA LYS A 615 -40.00 -9.37 16.16
C LYS A 615 -39.57 -10.08 14.88
N GLU A 616 -40.28 -11.13 14.50
CA GLU A 616 -39.93 -11.96 13.34
C GLU A 616 -39.82 -11.16 12.02
N HIS A 617 -40.70 -10.17 11.83
CA HIS A 617 -40.70 -9.27 10.66
C HIS A 617 -39.74 -8.07 10.79
N GLU A 618 -39.07 -7.90 11.93
CA GLU A 618 -38.19 -6.76 12.23
C GLU A 618 -36.72 -7.13 11.98
N GLY A 619 -35.98 -6.19 11.41
CA GLY A 619 -34.56 -6.31 11.13
C GLY A 619 -33.79 -5.05 11.56
N ILE A 620 -32.49 -5.19 11.83
CA ILE A 620 -31.62 -4.05 12.16
C ILE A 620 -31.30 -3.31 10.86
N GLY A 621 -31.86 -2.11 10.68
CA GLY A 621 -31.57 -1.27 9.52
C GLY A 621 -30.29 -0.46 9.70
N SER A 622 -30.10 0.14 10.88
CA SER A 622 -28.84 0.80 11.23
C SER A 622 -28.54 0.71 12.73
N PHE A 623 -27.27 0.83 13.08
CA PHE A 623 -26.80 0.82 14.46
C PHE A 623 -25.61 1.77 14.64
N ASP A 624 -25.77 2.77 15.48
CA ASP A 624 -24.73 3.74 15.84
C ASP A 624 -24.25 3.45 17.26
N TYR A 625 -22.94 3.49 17.53
CA TYR A 625 -22.41 3.18 18.85
C TYR A 625 -21.11 3.91 19.17
N ARG A 626 -20.83 4.02 20.47
CA ARG A 626 -19.65 4.66 21.01
C ARG A 626 -19.14 3.95 22.25
N ASN A 627 -17.84 3.72 22.29
CA ASN A 627 -17.12 3.22 23.44
C ASN A 627 -16.79 4.40 24.37
N LEU A 628 -17.29 4.32 25.61
CA LEU A 628 -17.22 5.37 26.61
C LEU A 628 -16.22 5.02 27.73
N ALA A 629 -16.13 3.74 28.07
CA ALA A 629 -15.20 3.23 29.08
C ALA A 629 -14.63 1.87 28.63
N PRO A 630 -13.42 1.52 29.08
CA PRO A 630 -12.79 0.25 28.75
C PRO A 630 -13.55 -0.94 29.38
N LEU A 631 -13.63 -2.04 28.63
CA LEU A 631 -14.10 -3.34 29.10
C LEU A 631 -12.90 -4.28 29.20
N TYR A 632 -12.82 -5.07 30.27
CA TYR A 632 -11.64 -5.89 30.57
C TYR A 632 -11.96 -7.38 30.61
N ALA A 633 -10.97 -8.20 30.26
CA ALA A 633 -11.04 -9.63 30.45
C ALA A 633 -11.21 -9.98 31.94
N ASN A 634 -12.02 -11.00 32.21
CA ASN A 634 -12.37 -11.54 33.51
C ASN A 634 -13.12 -10.54 34.43
N GLU A 635 -13.66 -9.45 33.89
CA GLU A 635 -14.57 -8.56 34.60
C GLU A 635 -15.98 -8.71 34.04
N GLU A 636 -16.97 -8.85 34.92
CA GLU A 636 -18.36 -8.99 34.52
C GLU A 636 -18.85 -7.73 33.80
N MET A 637 -19.64 -7.94 32.74
CA MET A 637 -20.33 -6.89 32.01
C MET A 637 -21.76 -7.30 31.68
N LYS A 638 -22.65 -6.30 31.56
CA LYS A 638 -24.08 -6.50 31.31
C LYS A 638 -24.49 -5.83 30.01
N ILE A 639 -24.86 -6.60 29.00
CA ILE A 639 -25.34 -6.11 27.71
C ILE A 639 -26.85 -5.89 27.84
N CYS A 640 -27.30 -4.69 27.51
CA CYS A 640 -28.63 -4.19 27.83
C CYS A 640 -29.33 -3.69 26.57
N VAL A 641 -30.60 -4.02 26.42
CA VAL A 641 -31.45 -3.56 25.33
C VAL A 641 -32.73 -2.98 25.89
N ARG A 642 -33.17 -1.87 25.31
CA ARG A 642 -34.45 -1.24 25.62
C ARG A 642 -35.10 -0.68 24.37
N ARG A 643 -36.38 -0.96 24.16
CA ARG A 643 -37.17 -0.39 23.07
C ARG A 643 -37.66 1.01 23.47
N ASP A 644 -37.53 1.97 22.56
CA ASP A 644 -38.04 3.31 22.79
C ASP A 644 -39.58 3.27 22.82
N ARG A 645 -40.18 3.87 23.87
CA ARG A 645 -41.63 3.85 24.09
C ARG A 645 -42.39 4.77 23.14
N GLU A 646 -41.76 5.86 22.70
CA GLU A 646 -42.35 6.86 21.81
C GLU A 646 -42.05 6.52 20.35
N LYS A 647 -40.84 6.04 20.07
CA LYS A 647 -40.40 5.66 18.72
C LYS A 647 -40.18 4.16 18.65
N THR A 648 -41.25 3.41 18.42
CA THR A 648 -41.24 1.94 18.49
C THR A 648 -40.26 1.27 17.50
N ASN A 649 -39.81 1.97 16.46
CA ASN A 649 -38.79 1.48 15.53
C ASN A 649 -37.35 1.77 15.99
N ARG A 650 -37.13 2.25 17.22
CA ARG A 650 -35.80 2.52 17.77
C ARG A 650 -35.54 1.71 19.03
N PHE A 651 -34.29 1.29 19.18
CA PHE A 651 -33.79 0.65 20.38
C PHE A 651 -32.56 1.40 20.91
N ASN A 652 -32.48 1.52 22.23
CA ASN A 652 -31.25 1.89 22.91
C ASN A 652 -30.57 0.60 23.37
N VAL A 653 -29.28 0.47 23.08
CA VAL A 653 -28.48 -0.70 23.45
C VAL A 653 -27.22 -0.20 24.15
N TRP A 654 -26.82 -0.82 25.24
CA TRP A 654 -25.61 -0.42 25.95
C TRP A 654 -24.93 -1.60 26.63
N ILE A 655 -23.67 -1.44 26.99
CA ILE A 655 -22.95 -2.37 27.85
C ILE A 655 -22.61 -1.63 29.14
N GLU A 656 -22.96 -2.21 30.26
CA GLU A 656 -22.51 -1.79 31.58
C GLU A 656 -21.23 -2.56 31.95
N GLY A 657 -20.20 -1.85 32.43
CA GLY A 657 -19.03 -2.49 33.02
C GLY A 657 -19.31 -3.00 34.44
N CYS A 658 -18.30 -3.61 35.07
CA CYS A 658 -18.40 -4.17 36.43
C CYS A 658 -18.85 -3.17 37.52
N SER A 659 -18.67 -1.87 37.28
CA SER A 659 -19.12 -0.77 38.16
C SER A 659 -20.56 -0.32 37.92
N GLY A 660 -21.27 -0.91 36.95
CA GLY A 660 -22.63 -0.56 36.55
C GLY A 660 -22.74 0.73 35.72
N GLY A 661 -21.62 1.32 35.31
CA GLY A 661 -21.60 2.48 34.40
C GLY A 661 -21.59 2.08 32.92
N TYR A 662 -22.01 3.00 32.05
CA TYR A 662 -21.88 2.85 30.60
C TYR A 662 -20.42 2.62 30.20
N ALA A 663 -20.14 1.45 29.64
CA ALA A 663 -18.90 1.16 28.94
C ALA A 663 -19.06 1.37 27.43
N VAL A 664 -20.18 0.94 26.86
CA VAL A 664 -20.54 1.16 25.45
C VAL A 664 -21.99 1.62 25.36
N LYS A 665 -22.30 2.57 24.48
CA LYS A 665 -23.66 3.05 24.24
C LYS A 665 -23.96 3.06 22.75
N GLY A 666 -25.13 2.61 22.37
CA GLY A 666 -25.59 2.60 20.98
C GLY A 666 -27.10 2.79 20.83
N SER A 667 -27.50 3.06 19.60
CA SER A 667 -28.87 3.28 19.17
C SER A 667 -29.10 2.54 17.86
N ALA A 668 -30.15 1.74 17.79
CA ALA A 668 -30.54 1.02 16.59
C ALA A 668 -31.79 1.65 15.97
N LEU A 669 -31.83 1.69 14.64
CA LEU A 669 -33.05 1.85 13.87
C LEU A 669 -33.44 0.49 13.30
N VAL A 670 -34.66 0.06 13.60
CA VAL A 670 -35.23 -1.21 13.14
C VAL A 670 -36.14 -0.93 11.96
N THR A 671 -36.01 -1.75 10.93
CA THR A 671 -36.84 -1.71 9.72
C THR A 671 -37.61 -3.01 9.59
N ASN A 672 -38.67 -3.02 8.79
CA ASN A 672 -39.27 -4.29 8.39
C ASN A 672 -38.30 -5.01 7.47
N LYS A 673 -38.14 -6.32 7.67
CA LYS A 673 -37.45 -7.17 6.70
C LYS A 673 -38.17 -6.98 5.35
N GLY A 674 -37.45 -6.57 4.31
CA GLY A 674 -38.01 -6.47 2.96
C GLY A 674 -38.65 -7.81 2.56
N PRO A 675 -39.61 -7.84 1.59
CA PRO A 675 -40.47 -8.99 1.33
C PRO A 675 -39.67 -10.29 1.36
N GLY A 676 -39.86 -11.05 2.45
CA GLY A 676 -39.45 -12.43 2.50
C GLY A 676 -40.34 -13.17 1.52
N ILE A 677 -39.74 -13.79 0.50
CA ILE A 677 -40.41 -14.87 -0.20
C ILE A 677 -40.38 -16.07 0.75
N ASP A 678 -41.13 -15.98 1.85
CA ASP A 678 -41.63 -17.15 2.59
C ASP A 678 -42.82 -17.70 1.79
N GLY A 679 -42.52 -18.02 0.53
CA GLY A 679 -43.40 -18.53 -0.50
C GLY A 679 -42.69 -19.59 -1.31
N CYS A 680 -41.91 -20.44 -0.64
CA CYS A 680 -41.68 -21.81 -1.08
C CYS A 680 -42.27 -22.70 0.01
N SER A 681 -43.44 -23.24 -0.31
CA SER A 681 -44.11 -24.37 0.34
C SER A 681 -43.16 -25.44 0.85
#